data_AF-A0A7F8QUL0-F1
#
_entry.id   AF-A0A7F8QUL0-F1
#
_cell.length_a   1.000
_cell.length_b   1.000
_cell.length_c   1.000
_cell.angle_alpha   90.00
_cell.angle_beta   90.00
_cell.angle_gamma   90.00
#
_symmetry.space_group_name_H-M   'P 1'
#
loop_
_entity.id
_entity.type
_entity.pdbx_description
1 polymer ?
#
loop_
_entity_poly.entity_id
_entity_poly.type
_entity_poly.pdbx_seq_one_letter_code
_entity_poly.pdbx_strand_id
1 'polypeptide(L)'
;MSVPDYMQCAEDHQTLLVVVQPVGIVSEENFFKIYKRISSVSQISVRDSQRVLCIRYRHHYPPENNEWGDFQTHRKVVGLITITDCFSAKDWPQTFEKFHVQKEIYGSTLYDSRLFVFGLQGETTEQPRTDVAFYPNYEDCQTVEKRIEDFIESLFIVLESKRLDRATDKSGDKIPLLCVPFEKKDFVGLDTDSRHYKKRCQGRMRKHVGDLCLQAGMLQDSLVHYHMSVELLRSVNDFLWLGAALEGLCSASVIYHYPGGTGGKTGARRFQSSSLPAEAANRHRPGAQEVLIDPGALTTNGINPDTSAEIGRAKNCLSPEDIIDKYKEAISYYSKLSEEEKIQRYSILSELYELIGFHRKSAFFKRVAAMQCVAPSISEPGWRACYKLLLETLPGYSLSLDPEDFSKGTHRGWAAVQMRLLHELVYASRRMGNPALSVRHLSFLLQTMLDFLSDQEKKDVTQSLENYTCKCPGTMELLTLPGGPTLPPVPFTKLPIVRRVKLLNLPASLRPQKMKSLLGQNMSTKSPFIYSPIIAHNRGEERNKKIDFQWVQGDVCEVQLMVYNPMPFELRVENMGLLTSGVEFESLPAALSLPAESGLYPVTLVGVPQTTGTITVNGYHTTVFGVFSDCLLDNLPGVKTSGSTVEVIPALPRLQISTSLPRSAHSLQPSSGDETSTNVSVQLYNGETQQLVIKLENIGMEPLEKLEVTSKILTTKV
;
A
#
# COMPACT_ATOMS: atom_id res chain seq x y z
N MET A 1 9.49 -18.94 -10.09
CA MET A 1 8.97 -18.78 -8.70
C MET A 1 7.59 -19.38 -8.64
N SER A 2 7.33 -20.32 -7.73
CA SER A 2 6.05 -21.04 -7.69
C SER A 2 4.90 -20.11 -7.33
N VAL A 3 3.93 -19.98 -8.24
CA VAL A 3 2.65 -19.29 -7.99
C VAL A 3 1.92 -20.03 -6.85
N PRO A 4 1.45 -19.35 -5.79
CA PRO A 4 0.65 -20.00 -4.76
C PRO A 4 -0.66 -20.52 -5.35
N ASP A 5 -0.84 -21.85 -5.35
CA ASP A 5 -2.07 -22.51 -5.77
C ASP A 5 -3.10 -22.44 -4.64
N TYR A 6 -3.90 -21.36 -4.59
CA TYR A 6 -4.97 -21.18 -3.60
C TYR A 6 -6.11 -22.19 -3.73
N MET A 7 -6.13 -22.98 -4.79
CA MET A 7 -7.09 -24.07 -4.97
C MET A 7 -6.61 -25.37 -4.35
N GLN A 8 -5.41 -25.39 -3.78
CA GLN A 8 -4.85 -26.60 -3.19
C GLN A 8 -5.61 -27.04 -1.94
N CYS A 9 -6.00 -28.30 -1.92
CA CYS A 9 -6.69 -28.93 -0.80
C CYS A 9 -5.94 -30.16 -0.27
N ALA A 10 -6.35 -30.69 0.89
CA ALA A 10 -5.71 -31.85 1.50
C ALA A 10 -5.73 -33.07 0.56
N GLU A 11 -6.82 -33.23 -0.18
CA GLU A 11 -7.03 -34.31 -1.14
C GLU A 11 -6.03 -34.25 -2.31
N ASP A 12 -5.41 -33.10 -2.60
CA ASP A 12 -4.37 -33.06 -3.62
C ASP A 12 -3.14 -33.89 -3.21
N HIS A 13 -2.87 -34.07 -1.91
CA HIS A 13 -1.72 -34.84 -1.42
C HIS A 13 -1.80 -36.33 -1.77
N GLN A 14 -3.00 -36.86 -2.07
CA GLN A 14 -3.20 -38.23 -2.55
C GLN A 14 -3.31 -38.34 -4.07
N THR A 15 -3.09 -37.25 -4.83
CA THR A 15 -3.22 -37.26 -6.30
C THR A 15 -1.87 -37.37 -7.01
N LEU A 16 -1.88 -38.03 -8.16
CA LEU A 16 -0.83 -37.91 -9.17
C LEU A 16 -1.15 -36.75 -10.12
N LEU A 17 -0.15 -35.90 -10.38
CA LEU A 17 -0.30 -34.77 -11.29
C LEU A 17 0.04 -35.17 -12.73
N VAL A 18 -0.93 -35.00 -13.62
CA VAL A 18 -0.80 -35.25 -15.05
C VAL A 18 -1.00 -33.95 -15.82
N VAL A 19 -0.07 -33.61 -16.69
CA VAL A 19 -0.18 -32.45 -17.57
C VAL A 19 -0.74 -32.88 -18.91
N VAL A 20 -1.73 -32.13 -19.41
CA VAL A 20 -2.34 -32.36 -20.72
C VAL A 20 -2.06 -31.16 -21.61
N GLN A 21 -1.33 -31.33 -22.70
CA GLN A 21 -0.87 -30.20 -23.53
C GLN A 21 -1.20 -30.41 -25.02
N PRO A 22 -1.62 -29.34 -25.73
CA PRO A 22 -1.68 -29.38 -27.17
C PRO A 22 -0.27 -29.29 -27.76
N VAL A 23 -0.02 -30.01 -28.85
CA VAL A 23 1.21 -29.95 -29.63
C VAL A 23 0.86 -29.66 -31.08
N GLY A 24 1.40 -28.57 -31.63
CA GLY A 24 1.03 -28.10 -32.96
C GLY A 24 -0.20 -27.19 -32.93
N ILE A 25 -0.96 -27.17 -34.04
CA ILE A 25 -2.14 -26.31 -34.20
C ILE A 25 -3.37 -27.13 -33.85
N VAL A 26 -3.78 -27.08 -32.57
CA VAL A 26 -5.04 -27.66 -32.09
C VAL A 26 -5.97 -26.53 -31.69
N SER A 27 -7.21 -26.53 -32.18
CA SER A 27 -8.18 -25.51 -31.78
C SER A 27 -8.53 -25.62 -30.29
N GLU A 28 -8.74 -24.50 -29.61
CA GLU A 28 -9.07 -24.50 -28.18
C GLU A 28 -10.35 -25.31 -27.89
N GLU A 29 -11.36 -25.21 -28.76
CA GLU A 29 -12.61 -25.95 -28.65
C GLU A 29 -12.36 -27.47 -28.65
N ASN A 30 -11.58 -27.95 -29.63
CA ASN A 30 -11.25 -29.37 -29.73
C ASN A 30 -10.40 -29.82 -28.55
N PHE A 31 -9.39 -29.03 -28.16
CA PHE A 31 -8.54 -29.31 -27.01
C PHE A 31 -9.35 -29.45 -25.72
N PHE A 32 -10.22 -28.49 -25.41
CA PHE A 32 -11.01 -28.56 -24.17
C PHE A 32 -12.08 -29.64 -24.21
N LYS A 33 -12.60 -29.97 -25.40
CA LYS A 33 -13.52 -31.10 -25.58
C LYS A 33 -12.85 -32.42 -25.21
N ILE A 34 -11.67 -32.71 -25.75
CA ILE A 34 -10.94 -33.94 -25.42
C ILE A 34 -10.38 -33.89 -23.99
N TYR A 35 -9.93 -32.72 -23.51
CA TYR A 35 -9.45 -32.53 -22.14
C TYR A 35 -10.53 -32.89 -21.13
N LYS A 36 -11.80 -32.51 -21.38
CA LYS A 36 -12.94 -32.87 -20.53
C LYS A 36 -13.16 -34.38 -20.49
N ARG A 37 -12.97 -35.07 -21.61
CA ARG A 37 -13.09 -36.52 -21.74
C ARG A 37 -11.92 -37.28 -21.07
N ILE A 38 -10.70 -36.77 -21.19
CA ILE A 38 -9.54 -37.28 -20.44
C ILE A 38 -9.78 -37.09 -18.94
N SER A 39 -10.21 -35.88 -18.55
CA SER A 39 -10.40 -35.50 -17.15
C SER A 39 -11.59 -36.18 -16.47
N SER A 40 -12.52 -36.80 -17.22
CA SER A 40 -13.59 -37.60 -16.62
C SER A 40 -13.07 -38.90 -16.01
N VAL A 41 -11.90 -39.40 -16.45
CA VAL A 41 -11.21 -40.53 -15.83
C VAL A 41 -10.20 -39.99 -14.80
N SER A 42 -10.71 -39.50 -13.67
CA SER A 42 -9.88 -38.94 -12.59
C SER A 42 -9.60 -39.91 -11.45
N GLN A 43 -10.24 -41.08 -11.44
CA GLN A 43 -10.10 -42.08 -10.38
C GLN A 43 -10.21 -43.48 -10.97
N ILE A 44 -9.32 -44.39 -10.54
CA ILE A 44 -9.33 -45.80 -10.97
C ILE A 44 -9.11 -46.69 -9.76
N SER A 45 -9.90 -47.76 -9.67
CA SER A 45 -9.62 -48.85 -8.75
C SER A 45 -8.54 -49.74 -9.36
N VAL A 46 -7.42 -49.87 -8.67
CA VAL A 46 -6.30 -50.69 -9.13
C VAL A 46 -6.70 -52.16 -9.02
N ARG A 47 -6.61 -52.91 -10.13
CA ARG A 47 -6.93 -54.34 -10.16
C ARG A 47 -6.13 -55.08 -9.08
N ASP A 48 -6.78 -56.04 -8.41
CA ASP A 48 -6.21 -56.85 -7.31
C ASP A 48 -5.88 -56.11 -6.01
N SER A 49 -6.24 -54.83 -5.88
CA SER A 49 -6.14 -54.11 -4.61
C SER A 49 -7.40 -53.28 -4.33
N GLN A 50 -7.83 -53.19 -3.07
CA GLN A 50 -8.93 -52.30 -2.65
C GLN A 50 -8.53 -50.81 -2.66
N ARG A 51 -7.56 -50.43 -3.51
CA ARG A 51 -6.95 -49.09 -3.58
C ARG A 51 -7.52 -48.31 -4.75
N VAL A 52 -7.71 -47.01 -4.54
CA VAL A 52 -8.17 -46.07 -5.55
C VAL A 52 -7.04 -45.09 -5.83
N LEU A 53 -6.63 -44.99 -7.08
CA LEU A 53 -5.66 -44.01 -7.54
C LEU A 53 -6.40 -42.75 -8.01
N CYS A 54 -6.00 -41.59 -7.52
CA CYS A 54 -6.59 -40.31 -7.88
C CYS A 54 -5.65 -39.50 -8.79
N ILE A 55 -6.19 -38.97 -9.88
CA ILE A 55 -5.45 -38.20 -10.88
C ILE A 55 -5.95 -36.76 -10.91
N ARG A 56 -5.01 -35.83 -10.91
CA ARG A 56 -5.25 -34.41 -11.09
C ARG A 56 -4.67 -33.96 -12.42
N TYR A 57 -5.56 -33.62 -13.36
CA TYR A 57 -5.17 -33.10 -14.65
C TYR A 57 -5.00 -31.57 -14.61
N ARG A 58 -3.95 -31.07 -15.26
CA ARG A 58 -3.73 -29.65 -15.52
C ARG A 58 -3.35 -29.43 -16.98
N HIS A 59 -3.97 -28.46 -17.65
CA HIS A 59 -3.56 -28.05 -19.00
C HIS A 59 -2.48 -26.96 -19.01
N HIS A 60 -2.24 -26.33 -17.85
CA HIS A 60 -1.18 -25.37 -17.64
C HIS A 60 -0.48 -25.66 -16.30
N TYR A 61 0.82 -25.96 -16.36
CA TYR A 61 1.63 -26.21 -15.17
C TYR A 61 3.10 -25.82 -15.44
N PRO A 62 3.67 -24.85 -14.68
CA PRO A 62 5.06 -24.44 -14.85
C PRO A 62 6.04 -25.60 -14.59
N PRO A 63 6.92 -25.95 -15.54
CA PRO A 63 7.90 -27.04 -15.36
C PRO A 63 8.84 -26.84 -14.17
N GLU A 64 9.18 -25.58 -13.86
CA GLU A 64 10.01 -25.19 -12.71
C GLU A 64 9.48 -25.73 -11.36
N ASN A 65 8.17 -25.96 -11.24
CA ASN A 65 7.59 -26.49 -10.01
C ASN A 65 8.03 -27.94 -9.74
N ASN A 66 8.47 -28.69 -10.76
CA ASN A 66 8.98 -30.04 -10.60
C ASN A 66 10.25 -30.09 -9.74
N GLU A 67 11.01 -28.99 -9.65
CA GLU A 67 12.20 -28.92 -8.80
C GLU A 67 11.86 -29.07 -7.30
N TRP A 68 10.59 -28.83 -6.92
CA TRP A 68 10.07 -29.03 -5.57
C TRP A 68 9.47 -30.43 -5.36
N GLY A 69 9.48 -31.28 -6.38
CA GLY A 69 8.78 -32.57 -6.39
C GLY A 69 9.30 -33.57 -5.35
N ASP A 70 10.54 -33.45 -4.89
CA ASP A 70 11.05 -34.29 -3.81
C ASP A 70 10.57 -33.83 -2.42
N PHE A 71 10.19 -32.56 -2.30
CA PHE A 71 9.64 -31.94 -1.10
C PHE A 71 8.11 -32.07 -1.02
N GLN A 72 7.42 -31.99 -2.16
CA GLN A 72 5.96 -32.11 -2.29
C GLN A 72 5.63 -32.94 -3.53
N THR A 73 5.55 -34.26 -3.39
CA THR A 73 5.41 -35.18 -4.53
C THR A 73 4.10 -35.01 -5.32
N HIS A 74 3.04 -34.51 -4.69
CA HIS A 74 1.76 -34.20 -5.33
C HIS A 74 1.79 -32.98 -6.26
N ARG A 75 2.88 -32.21 -6.21
CA ARG A 75 3.18 -31.12 -7.14
C ARG A 75 4.11 -31.56 -8.28
N LYS A 76 4.64 -32.78 -8.22
CA LYS A 76 5.53 -33.32 -9.24
C LYS A 76 4.71 -33.81 -10.43
N VAL A 77 4.96 -33.29 -11.63
CA VAL A 77 4.37 -33.83 -12.85
C VAL A 77 4.95 -35.22 -13.11
N VAL A 78 4.10 -36.24 -13.03
CA VAL A 78 4.49 -37.64 -13.24
C VAL A 78 3.90 -38.24 -14.52
N GLY A 79 2.90 -37.58 -15.11
CA GLY A 79 2.33 -38.02 -16.38
C GLY A 79 2.20 -36.87 -17.38
N LEU A 80 2.40 -37.17 -18.65
CA LEU A 80 2.19 -36.23 -19.76
C LEU A 80 1.25 -36.85 -20.78
N ILE A 81 0.17 -36.13 -21.12
CA ILE A 81 -0.69 -36.46 -22.25
C ILE A 81 -0.59 -35.32 -23.24
N THR A 82 -0.24 -35.64 -24.47
CA THR A 82 -0.15 -34.67 -25.56
C THR A 82 -1.23 -34.91 -26.59
N ILE A 83 -1.76 -33.82 -27.13
CA ILE A 83 -2.90 -33.83 -28.04
C ILE A 83 -2.48 -33.09 -29.29
N THR A 84 -2.65 -33.69 -30.46
CA THR A 84 -2.23 -33.08 -31.72
C THR A 84 -3.19 -33.37 -32.86
N ASP A 85 -3.31 -32.42 -33.77
CA ASP A 85 -3.98 -32.58 -35.05
C ASP A 85 -2.93 -32.89 -36.12
N CYS A 86 -3.11 -33.99 -36.85
CA CYS A 86 -2.23 -34.42 -37.94
C CYS A 86 -3.08 -34.98 -39.09
N PHE A 87 -3.21 -34.25 -40.19
CA PHE A 87 -4.07 -34.64 -41.32
C PHE A 87 -3.30 -35.31 -42.47
N SER A 88 -1.98 -35.37 -42.39
CA SER A 88 -1.11 -35.87 -43.45
C SER A 88 0.01 -36.72 -42.88
N ALA A 89 0.22 -37.91 -43.44
CA ALA A 89 1.32 -38.80 -43.06
C ALA A 89 2.71 -38.17 -43.29
N LYS A 90 2.80 -37.12 -44.14
CA LYS A 90 4.05 -36.38 -44.37
C LYS A 90 4.45 -35.51 -43.16
N ASP A 91 3.47 -35.03 -42.41
CA ASP A 91 3.71 -34.14 -41.26
C ASP A 91 3.99 -34.93 -39.98
N TRP A 92 3.68 -36.23 -39.98
CA TRP A 92 3.83 -37.13 -38.83
C TRP A 92 5.23 -37.10 -38.20
N PRO A 93 6.35 -37.23 -38.95
CA PRO A 93 7.68 -37.20 -38.34
C PRO A 93 7.96 -35.90 -37.57
N GLN A 94 7.48 -34.76 -38.10
CA GLN A 94 7.66 -33.46 -37.45
C GLN A 94 6.77 -33.33 -36.20
N THR A 95 5.54 -33.83 -36.25
CA THR A 95 4.63 -33.85 -35.10
C THR A 95 5.14 -34.76 -33.99
N PHE A 96 5.68 -35.92 -34.35
CA PHE A 96 6.26 -36.86 -33.41
C PHE A 96 7.53 -36.31 -32.73
N GLU A 97 8.37 -35.59 -33.47
CA GLU A 97 9.51 -34.87 -32.90
C GLU A 97 9.09 -33.79 -31.89
N LYS A 98 8.02 -33.03 -32.19
CA LYS A 98 7.48 -32.05 -31.24
C LYS A 98 6.98 -32.70 -29.94
N PHE A 99 6.42 -33.90 -30.01
CA PHE A 99 6.05 -34.68 -28.82
C PHE A 99 7.29 -35.06 -28.00
N HIS A 100 8.37 -35.50 -28.64
CA HIS A 100 9.63 -35.79 -27.95
C HIS A 100 10.19 -34.57 -27.21
N VAL A 101 10.21 -33.41 -27.86
CA VAL A 101 10.65 -32.15 -27.23
C VAL A 101 9.79 -31.82 -26.00
N GLN A 102 8.46 -31.99 -26.07
CA GLN A 102 7.58 -31.77 -24.91
C GLN A 102 7.84 -32.78 -23.78
N LYS A 103 8.11 -34.04 -24.13
CA LYS A 103 8.46 -35.08 -23.16
C LYS A 103 9.76 -34.75 -22.43
N GLU A 104 10.76 -34.20 -23.12
CA GLU A 104 12.04 -33.80 -22.51
C GLU A 104 11.89 -32.72 -21.42
N ILE A 105 10.97 -31.77 -21.59
CA ILE A 105 10.70 -30.71 -20.60
C ILE A 105 10.39 -31.28 -19.21
N TYR A 106 9.69 -32.41 -19.16
CA TYR A 106 9.29 -33.08 -17.91
C TYR A 106 10.08 -34.37 -17.64
N GLY A 107 11.05 -34.72 -18.49
CA GLY A 107 11.62 -36.07 -18.57
C GLY A 107 12.24 -36.59 -17.26
N SER A 108 12.76 -35.71 -16.40
CA SER A 108 13.36 -36.11 -15.12
C SER A 108 12.36 -36.62 -14.08
N THR A 109 11.07 -36.35 -14.26
CA THR A 109 10.01 -36.69 -13.29
C THR A 109 8.92 -37.58 -13.85
N LEU A 110 8.82 -37.70 -15.18
CA LEU A 110 7.79 -38.50 -15.85
C LEU A 110 7.91 -39.99 -15.54
N TYR A 111 6.77 -40.60 -15.24
CA TYR A 111 6.60 -42.04 -15.08
C TYR A 111 6.11 -42.66 -16.40
N ASP A 112 5.17 -41.99 -17.08
CA ASP A 112 4.69 -42.37 -18.40
C ASP A 112 4.25 -41.13 -19.20
N SER A 113 4.16 -41.26 -20.52
CA SER A 113 3.73 -40.22 -21.45
C SER A 113 2.90 -40.81 -22.59
N ARG A 114 1.79 -40.17 -22.98
CA ARG A 114 0.95 -40.58 -24.12
C ARG A 114 0.74 -39.46 -25.13
N LEU A 115 0.60 -39.81 -26.39
CA LEU A 115 0.28 -38.92 -27.50
C LEU A 115 -1.01 -39.37 -28.18
N PHE A 116 -2.00 -38.48 -28.23
CA PHE A 116 -3.26 -38.68 -28.96
C PHE A 116 -3.27 -37.82 -30.21
N VAL A 117 -3.41 -38.47 -31.36
CA VAL A 117 -3.31 -37.89 -32.69
C VAL A 117 -4.69 -37.92 -33.35
N PHE A 118 -5.19 -36.77 -33.78
CA PHE A 118 -6.50 -36.63 -34.42
C PHE A 118 -6.36 -36.25 -35.88
N GLY A 119 -7.25 -36.76 -36.74
CA GLY A 119 -7.36 -36.35 -38.15
C GLY A 119 -6.60 -37.22 -39.16
N LEU A 120 -5.70 -38.10 -38.71
CA LEU A 120 -4.92 -38.95 -39.61
C LEU A 120 -5.76 -40.17 -40.02
N GLN A 121 -6.18 -40.22 -41.29
CA GLN A 121 -6.91 -41.36 -41.86
C GLN A 121 -6.00 -42.15 -42.82
N GLY A 122 -5.54 -43.33 -42.40
CA GLY A 122 -4.74 -44.24 -43.22
C GLY A 122 -3.73 -45.05 -42.40
N GLU A 123 -3.33 -46.22 -42.91
CA GLU A 123 -2.28 -47.06 -42.30
C GLU A 123 -0.94 -46.30 -42.32
N THR A 124 -0.61 -45.65 -41.19
CA THR A 124 0.77 -45.29 -40.89
C THR A 124 1.56 -46.61 -40.85
N THR A 125 2.58 -46.76 -41.69
CA THR A 125 3.47 -47.94 -41.72
C THR A 125 4.35 -48.08 -40.47
N GLU A 126 3.98 -47.42 -39.36
CA GLU A 126 4.69 -47.52 -38.09
C GLU A 126 4.21 -48.73 -37.28
N GLN A 127 5.15 -49.35 -36.59
CA GLN A 127 4.83 -50.41 -35.63
C GLN A 127 3.87 -49.87 -34.56
N PRO A 128 2.85 -50.64 -34.15
CA PRO A 128 1.92 -50.21 -33.11
C PRO A 128 2.68 -49.90 -31.83
N ARG A 129 2.69 -48.62 -31.44
CA ARG A 129 3.30 -48.17 -30.18
C ARG A 129 2.24 -48.07 -29.10
N THR A 130 2.63 -48.35 -27.85
CA THR A 130 1.73 -48.22 -26.71
C THR A 130 1.52 -46.76 -26.32
N ASP A 131 2.51 -45.90 -26.55
CA ASP A 131 2.49 -44.49 -26.16
C ASP A 131 1.81 -43.56 -27.16
N VAL A 132 1.39 -44.06 -28.33
CA VAL A 132 0.70 -43.28 -29.37
C VAL A 132 -0.65 -43.90 -29.71
N ALA A 133 -1.70 -43.08 -29.81
CA ALA A 133 -3.00 -43.51 -30.31
C ALA A 133 -3.52 -42.56 -31.39
N PHE A 134 -4.05 -43.12 -32.47
CA PHE A 134 -4.62 -42.39 -33.60
C PHE A 134 -6.15 -42.45 -33.58
N TYR A 135 -6.79 -41.32 -33.84
CA TYR A 135 -8.23 -41.14 -33.89
C TYR A 135 -8.64 -40.44 -35.18
N PRO A 136 -9.71 -40.88 -35.86
CA PRO A 136 -10.19 -40.22 -37.08
C PRO A 136 -10.56 -38.76 -36.86
N ASN A 137 -11.20 -38.44 -35.73
CA ASN A 137 -11.58 -37.09 -35.32
C ASN A 137 -11.97 -37.08 -33.83
N TYR A 138 -12.34 -35.90 -33.31
CA TYR A 138 -12.70 -35.70 -31.90
C TYR A 138 -14.07 -36.28 -31.49
N GLU A 139 -14.95 -36.64 -32.43
CA GLU A 139 -16.20 -37.37 -32.14
C GLU A 139 -15.96 -38.88 -32.09
N ASP A 140 -15.16 -39.40 -33.02
CA ASP A 140 -14.87 -40.81 -33.23
C ASP A 140 -13.66 -41.30 -32.40
N CYS A 141 -13.71 -41.04 -31.09
CA CYS A 141 -12.61 -41.36 -30.16
C CYS A 141 -13.05 -42.22 -28.96
N GLN A 142 -13.88 -43.24 -29.21
CA GLN A 142 -14.53 -44.08 -28.19
C GLN A 142 -13.59 -44.83 -27.24
N THR A 143 -12.32 -45.03 -27.62
CA THR A 143 -11.34 -45.76 -26.81
C THR A 143 -10.48 -44.86 -25.93
N VAL A 144 -10.66 -43.54 -25.96
CA VAL A 144 -9.84 -42.58 -25.20
C VAL A 144 -9.87 -42.89 -23.70
N GLU A 145 -11.04 -43.09 -23.12
CA GLU A 145 -11.18 -43.38 -21.68
C GLU A 145 -10.40 -44.63 -21.30
N LYS A 146 -10.55 -45.72 -22.06
CA LYS A 146 -9.80 -46.97 -21.84
C LYS A 146 -8.28 -46.77 -21.97
N ARG A 147 -7.83 -45.96 -22.94
CA ARG A 147 -6.40 -45.62 -23.08
C ARG A 147 -5.89 -44.81 -21.89
N ILE A 148 -6.72 -43.94 -21.32
CA ILE A 148 -6.42 -43.21 -20.09
C ILE A 148 -6.39 -44.17 -18.89
N GLU A 149 -7.27 -45.17 -18.83
CA GLU A 149 -7.21 -46.21 -17.81
C GLU A 149 -5.89 -47.00 -17.87
N ASP A 150 -5.50 -47.48 -19.05
CA ASP A 150 -4.23 -48.18 -19.27
C ASP A 150 -3.01 -47.29 -18.90
N PHE A 151 -3.09 -45.98 -19.16
CA PHE A 151 -2.07 -45.00 -18.80
C PHE A 151 -1.99 -44.79 -17.28
N ILE A 152 -3.11 -44.74 -16.59
CA ILE A 152 -3.12 -44.59 -15.13
C ILE A 152 -2.59 -45.87 -14.47
N GLU A 153 -2.91 -47.05 -15.01
CA GLU A 153 -2.34 -48.33 -14.56
C GLU A 153 -0.81 -48.35 -14.70
N SER A 154 -0.24 -47.82 -15.80
CA SER A 154 1.22 -47.72 -15.94
C SER A 154 1.85 -46.73 -14.95
N LEU A 155 1.21 -45.57 -14.71
CA LEU A 155 1.65 -44.64 -13.67
C LEU A 155 1.67 -45.30 -12.29
N PHE A 156 0.66 -46.12 -11.99
CA PHE A 156 0.56 -46.86 -10.73
C PHE A 156 1.73 -47.85 -10.56
N ILE A 157 2.07 -48.62 -11.59
CA ILE A 157 3.18 -49.59 -11.54
C ILE A 157 4.49 -48.90 -11.21
N VAL A 158 4.78 -47.76 -11.87
CA VAL A 158 6.01 -46.99 -11.63
C VAL A 158 6.00 -46.36 -10.24
N LEU A 159 4.85 -45.83 -9.79
CA LEU A 159 4.68 -45.31 -8.44
C LEU A 159 4.99 -46.37 -7.38
N GLU A 160 4.42 -47.58 -7.53
CA GLU A 160 4.60 -48.67 -6.57
C GLU A 160 6.05 -49.17 -6.55
N SER A 161 6.69 -49.30 -7.71
CA SER A 161 8.13 -49.60 -7.81
C SER A 161 8.97 -48.58 -7.04
N LYS A 162 8.76 -47.28 -7.31
CA LYS A 162 9.51 -46.20 -6.64
C LYS A 162 9.27 -46.16 -5.13
N ARG A 163 8.04 -46.46 -4.69
CA ARG A 163 7.68 -46.54 -3.27
C ARG A 163 8.43 -47.68 -2.59
N LEU A 164 8.41 -48.88 -3.18
CA LEU A 164 9.12 -50.07 -2.66
C LEU A 164 10.63 -49.87 -2.63
N ASP A 165 11.21 -49.29 -3.69
CA ASP A 165 12.63 -48.98 -3.77
C ASP A 165 13.09 -48.03 -2.67
N ARG A 166 12.25 -47.05 -2.30
CA ARG A 166 12.56 -46.06 -1.26
C ARG A 166 12.19 -46.50 0.16
N ALA A 167 11.25 -47.43 0.29
CA ALA A 167 10.82 -47.96 1.60
C ALA A 167 11.76 -49.05 2.15
N THR A 168 12.48 -49.75 1.26
CA THR A 168 13.41 -50.81 1.64
C THR A 168 14.77 -50.24 2.05
N ASP A 169 15.09 -50.30 3.34
CA ASP A 169 16.43 -49.99 3.86
C ASP A 169 17.37 -51.16 3.49
N LYS A 170 17.95 -51.13 2.27
CA LYS A 170 18.97 -52.10 1.86
C LYS A 170 20.22 -51.89 2.71
N SER A 171 20.57 -52.88 3.55
CA SER A 171 21.71 -52.79 4.46
C SER A 171 23.02 -52.59 3.67
N GLY A 172 23.54 -51.37 3.69
CA GLY A 172 24.80 -50.99 3.04
C GLY A 172 24.70 -49.76 2.12
N ASP A 173 23.50 -49.42 1.63
CA ASP A 173 23.31 -48.25 0.75
C ASP A 173 23.16 -46.95 1.55
N LYS A 174 23.90 -45.90 1.15
CA LYS A 174 23.75 -44.55 1.73
C LYS A 174 22.41 -43.95 1.26
N ILE A 175 21.50 -43.68 2.20
CA ILE A 175 20.23 -43.00 1.91
C ILE A 175 20.53 -41.63 1.28
N PRO A 176 20.02 -41.32 0.07
CA PRO A 176 20.28 -40.04 -0.57
C PRO A 176 19.60 -38.90 0.20
N LEU A 177 20.30 -37.77 0.31
CA LEU A 177 19.72 -36.56 0.88
C LEU A 177 18.78 -35.93 -0.16
N LEU A 178 17.49 -35.86 0.17
CA LEU A 178 16.52 -35.10 -0.59
C LEU A 178 16.67 -33.62 -0.23
N CYS A 179 16.71 -32.74 -1.24
CA CYS A 179 16.89 -31.30 -1.06
C CYS A 179 15.86 -30.52 -1.85
N VAL A 180 15.44 -29.37 -1.31
CA VAL A 180 14.73 -28.36 -2.09
C VAL A 180 15.71 -27.53 -2.93
N PRO A 181 15.27 -26.75 -3.93
CA PRO A 181 16.16 -26.08 -4.88
C PRO A 181 17.23 -25.17 -4.24
N PHE A 182 16.85 -24.43 -3.19
CA PHE A 182 17.76 -23.49 -2.50
C PHE A 182 18.76 -24.18 -1.56
N GLU A 183 18.38 -25.33 -1.00
CA GLU A 183 19.21 -26.09 -0.05
C GLU A 183 20.48 -26.67 -0.68
N LYS A 184 20.53 -26.87 -2.00
CA LYS A 184 21.65 -27.53 -2.69
C LYS A 184 23.02 -26.91 -2.38
N LYS A 185 23.07 -25.61 -2.06
CA LYS A 185 24.30 -24.87 -1.74
C LYS A 185 24.74 -25.03 -0.28
N ASP A 186 23.78 -25.26 0.62
CA ASP A 186 24.02 -25.32 2.07
C ASP A 186 24.67 -26.63 2.51
N PHE A 187 24.67 -27.65 1.64
CA PHE A 187 25.18 -28.98 1.94
C PHE A 187 26.59 -29.29 1.42
N VAL A 188 27.31 -28.28 0.89
CA VAL A 188 28.70 -28.43 0.43
C VAL A 188 29.65 -28.54 1.63
N GLY A 189 30.41 -29.63 1.73
CA GLY A 189 31.44 -29.83 2.77
C GLY A 189 30.94 -30.40 4.10
N LEU A 190 29.69 -30.88 4.17
CA LEU A 190 29.17 -31.55 5.37
C LEU A 190 29.74 -32.96 5.57
N ASP A 191 29.93 -33.34 6.82
CA ASP A 191 30.25 -34.71 7.20
C ASP A 191 29.04 -35.64 6.98
N THR A 192 29.07 -36.31 5.82
CA THR A 192 28.04 -37.27 5.39
C THR A 192 28.00 -38.54 6.23
N ASP A 193 29.01 -38.81 7.05
CA ASP A 193 29.09 -39.99 7.89
C ASP A 193 28.59 -39.75 9.32
N SER A 194 28.37 -38.49 9.69
CA SER A 194 27.81 -38.10 10.99
C SER A 194 26.43 -38.72 11.25
N ARG A 195 26.19 -39.11 12.51
CA ARG A 195 24.88 -39.64 12.95
C ARG A 195 23.75 -38.65 12.67
N HIS A 196 24.02 -37.36 12.80
CA HIS A 196 23.07 -36.29 12.57
C HIS A 196 22.68 -36.19 11.08
N TYR A 197 23.64 -36.26 10.15
CA TYR A 197 23.38 -36.26 8.71
C TYR A 197 22.59 -37.50 8.26
N LYS A 198 22.97 -38.69 8.75
CA LYS A 198 22.25 -39.94 8.44
C LYS A 198 20.80 -39.89 8.92
N LYS A 199 20.57 -39.38 10.13
CA LYS A 199 19.21 -39.21 10.69
C LYS A 199 18.38 -38.18 9.93
N ARG A 200 19.00 -37.11 9.42
CA ARG A 200 18.37 -36.16 8.49
C ARG A 200 17.94 -36.83 7.19
N CYS A 201 18.84 -37.56 6.52
CA CYS A 201 18.52 -38.27 5.28
C CYS A 201 17.37 -39.26 5.50
N GLN A 202 17.42 -40.02 6.59
CA GLN A 202 16.36 -40.95 6.96
C GLN A 202 15.02 -40.23 7.21
N GLY A 203 15.01 -39.13 7.95
CA GLY A 203 13.80 -38.34 8.21
C GLY A 203 13.16 -37.83 6.92
N ARG A 204 13.95 -37.20 6.04
CA ARG A 204 13.46 -36.69 4.74
C ARG A 204 12.96 -37.81 3.83
N MET A 205 13.66 -38.95 3.82
CA MET A 205 13.23 -40.12 3.06
C MET A 205 11.91 -40.70 3.58
N ARG A 206 11.74 -40.82 4.91
CA ARG A 206 10.48 -41.27 5.52
C ARG A 206 9.32 -40.34 5.17
N LYS A 207 9.53 -39.02 5.19
CA LYS A 207 8.54 -38.04 4.69
C LYS A 207 8.11 -38.37 3.26
N HIS A 208 9.09 -38.53 2.37
CA HIS A 208 8.85 -38.77 0.95
C HIS A 208 8.15 -40.11 0.69
N VAL A 209 8.53 -41.19 1.39
CA VAL A 209 7.82 -42.47 1.34
C VAL A 209 6.38 -42.31 1.85
N GLY A 210 6.15 -41.50 2.88
CA GLY A 210 4.82 -41.12 3.34
C GLY A 210 3.97 -40.49 2.24
N ASP A 211 4.53 -39.54 1.48
CA ASP A 211 3.83 -38.93 0.34
C ASP A 211 3.49 -39.97 -0.74
N LEU A 212 4.44 -40.85 -1.09
CA LEU A 212 4.23 -41.91 -2.10
C LEU A 212 3.18 -42.93 -1.65
N CYS A 213 3.17 -43.32 -0.37
CA CYS A 213 2.13 -44.18 0.20
C CYS A 213 0.76 -43.53 0.09
N LEU A 214 0.66 -42.23 0.39
CA LEU A 214 -0.60 -41.50 0.30
C LEU A 214 -1.10 -41.43 -1.16
N GLN A 215 -0.23 -41.13 -2.13
CA GLN A 215 -0.56 -41.14 -3.56
C GLN A 215 -0.90 -42.54 -4.09
N ALA A 216 -0.34 -43.60 -3.49
CA ALA A 216 -0.65 -44.99 -3.83
C ALA A 216 -1.95 -45.50 -3.17
N GLY A 217 -2.68 -44.67 -2.43
CA GLY A 217 -3.90 -45.06 -1.71
C GLY A 217 -3.66 -45.88 -0.44
N MET A 218 -2.43 -45.86 0.09
CA MET A 218 -2.02 -46.56 1.33
C MET A 218 -2.04 -45.58 2.51
N LEU A 219 -3.24 -45.13 2.87
CA LEU A 219 -3.45 -44.08 3.86
C LEU A 219 -2.84 -44.41 5.22
N GLN A 220 -3.00 -45.65 5.69
CA GLN A 220 -2.50 -46.06 6.99
C GLN A 220 -0.96 -46.08 7.05
N ASP A 221 -0.31 -46.59 6.00
CA ASP A 221 1.15 -46.61 5.92
C ASP A 221 1.71 -45.19 5.78
N SER A 222 0.99 -44.29 5.10
CA SER A 222 1.39 -42.88 5.02
C SER A 222 1.45 -42.22 6.40
N LEU A 223 0.45 -42.45 7.26
CA LEU A 223 0.41 -41.90 8.63
C LEU A 223 1.60 -42.38 9.46
N VAL A 224 1.95 -43.67 9.37
CA VAL A 224 3.11 -44.25 10.07
C VAL A 224 4.40 -43.55 9.63
N HIS A 225 4.61 -43.41 8.32
CA HIS A 225 5.82 -42.78 7.78
C HIS A 225 5.93 -41.29 8.13
N TYR A 226 4.83 -40.55 8.16
CA TYR A 226 4.84 -39.16 8.59
C TYR A 226 5.21 -39.02 10.07
N HIS A 227 4.67 -39.86 10.97
CA HIS A 227 5.05 -39.84 12.38
C HIS A 227 6.55 -40.13 12.58
N MET A 228 7.06 -41.18 11.92
CA MET A 228 8.49 -41.50 11.95
C MET A 228 9.34 -40.32 11.45
N SER A 229 8.91 -39.68 10.36
CA SER A 229 9.58 -38.50 9.81
C SER A 229 9.61 -37.34 10.81
N VAL A 230 8.49 -37.04 11.46
CA VAL A 230 8.37 -35.97 12.46
C VAL A 230 9.33 -36.19 13.62
N GLU A 231 9.42 -37.41 14.15
CA GLU A 231 10.35 -37.74 15.24
C GLU A 231 11.82 -37.59 14.82
N LEU A 232 12.18 -38.13 13.66
CA LEU A 232 13.54 -38.07 13.14
C LEU A 232 13.97 -36.63 12.90
N LEU A 233 13.18 -35.85 12.16
CA LEU A 233 13.49 -34.48 11.75
C LEU A 233 13.50 -33.51 12.93
N ARG A 234 12.59 -33.68 13.90
CA ARG A 234 12.57 -32.89 15.14
C ARG A 234 13.88 -33.06 15.91
N SER A 235 14.40 -34.28 16.00
CA SER A 235 15.64 -34.56 16.74
C SER A 235 16.92 -33.99 16.10
N VAL A 236 16.86 -33.59 14.83
CA VAL A 236 17.98 -32.99 14.08
C VAL A 236 17.72 -31.52 13.69
N ASN A 237 16.67 -30.91 14.25
CA ASN A 237 16.27 -29.52 14.00
C ASN A 237 16.12 -29.18 12.50
N ASP A 238 15.66 -30.13 11.69
CA ASP A 238 15.40 -29.91 10.26
C ASP A 238 13.98 -29.33 10.08
N PHE A 239 13.83 -28.04 10.42
CA PHE A 239 12.52 -27.41 10.57
C PHE A 239 11.72 -27.31 9.28
N LEU A 240 12.37 -27.14 8.13
CA LEU A 240 11.70 -27.05 6.83
C LEU A 240 10.99 -28.37 6.50
N TRP A 241 11.72 -29.48 6.58
CA TRP A 241 11.18 -30.81 6.29
C TRP A 241 10.26 -31.30 7.41
N LEU A 242 10.48 -30.87 8.66
CA LEU A 242 9.58 -31.12 9.77
C LEU A 242 8.21 -30.47 9.53
N GLY A 243 8.18 -29.21 9.07
CA GLY A 243 6.95 -28.51 8.67
C GLY A 243 6.20 -29.27 7.57
N ALA A 244 6.92 -29.74 6.56
CA ALA A 244 6.33 -30.52 5.46
C ALA A 244 5.82 -31.90 5.89
N ALA A 245 6.50 -32.57 6.83
CA ALA A 245 6.04 -33.84 7.39
C ALA A 245 4.76 -33.68 8.21
N LEU A 246 4.64 -32.59 8.97
CA LEU A 246 3.42 -32.24 9.70
C LEU A 246 2.26 -31.90 8.74
N GLU A 247 2.53 -31.15 7.66
CA GLU A 247 1.55 -30.85 6.63
C GLU A 247 1.01 -32.13 5.95
N GLY A 248 1.90 -33.07 5.65
CA GLY A 248 1.55 -34.40 5.12
C GLY A 248 0.70 -35.21 6.11
N LEU A 249 1.10 -35.24 7.39
CA LEU A 249 0.36 -35.92 8.46
C LEU A 249 -1.06 -35.35 8.64
N CYS A 250 -1.19 -34.03 8.66
CA CYS A 250 -2.47 -33.36 8.74
C CYS A 250 -3.34 -33.65 7.52
N SER A 251 -2.77 -33.59 6.31
CA SER A 251 -3.50 -33.86 5.06
C SER A 251 -4.01 -35.30 5.00
N ALA A 252 -3.18 -36.28 5.38
CA ALA A 252 -3.59 -37.67 5.50
C ALA A 252 -4.71 -37.86 6.55
N SER A 253 -4.61 -37.19 7.70
CA SER A 253 -5.64 -37.26 8.74
C SER A 253 -6.96 -36.61 8.30
N VAL A 254 -6.91 -35.52 7.53
CA VAL A 254 -8.11 -34.92 6.91
C VAL A 254 -8.75 -35.87 5.92
N ILE A 255 -7.98 -36.50 5.03
CA ILE A 255 -8.48 -37.50 4.08
C ILE A 255 -9.14 -38.68 4.80
N TYR A 256 -8.59 -39.10 5.95
CA TYR A 256 -9.16 -40.16 6.77
C TYR A 256 -10.54 -39.79 7.35
N HIS A 257 -10.68 -38.59 7.94
CA HIS A 257 -11.93 -38.14 8.55
C HIS A 257 -13.00 -37.75 7.52
N TYR A 258 -12.57 -37.29 6.35
CA TYR A 258 -13.44 -36.78 5.29
C TYR A 258 -13.20 -37.54 3.98
N PRO A 259 -13.52 -38.85 3.90
CA PRO A 259 -13.28 -39.65 2.69
C PRO A 259 -14.11 -39.17 1.49
N GLY A 260 -15.17 -38.39 1.72
CA GLY A 260 -15.98 -37.72 0.68
C GLY A 260 -15.41 -36.38 0.20
N GLY A 261 -14.30 -35.94 0.77
CA GLY A 261 -13.72 -34.60 0.58
C GLY A 261 -14.26 -33.55 1.56
N THR A 262 -13.51 -32.46 1.68
CA THR A 262 -13.79 -31.32 2.58
C THR A 262 -14.71 -30.25 1.98
N GLY A 263 -14.94 -30.29 0.66
CA GLY A 263 -15.90 -29.43 -0.03
C GLY A 263 -17.34 -29.90 0.19
N GLY A 264 -18.23 -29.02 0.67
CA GLY A 264 -19.66 -29.32 0.80
C GLY A 264 -20.32 -29.77 -0.51
N LYS A 265 -21.56 -30.28 -0.45
CA LYS A 265 -22.34 -30.94 -1.52
C LYS A 265 -22.65 -30.09 -2.80
N THR A 266 -21.85 -29.09 -3.14
CA THR A 266 -21.96 -28.34 -4.40
C THR A 266 -20.90 -28.81 -5.38
N GLY A 267 -21.25 -29.83 -6.16
CA GLY A 267 -20.42 -30.39 -7.22
C GLY A 267 -20.06 -31.85 -6.95
N ALA A 268 -21.01 -32.76 -7.16
CA ALA A 268 -20.86 -34.18 -6.88
C ALA A 268 -19.63 -34.81 -7.58
N ARG A 269 -18.55 -35.05 -6.83
CA ARG A 269 -17.71 -36.25 -7.01
C ARG A 269 -18.30 -37.32 -6.09
N ARG A 270 -19.22 -38.13 -6.60
CA ARG A 270 -19.79 -39.26 -5.86
C ARG A 270 -18.68 -40.31 -5.66
N PHE A 271 -18.15 -40.39 -4.44
CA PHE A 271 -17.49 -41.61 -3.97
C PHE A 271 -18.54 -42.72 -3.93
N GLN A 272 -18.48 -43.68 -4.86
CA GLN A 272 -19.19 -44.94 -4.70
C GLN A 272 -18.31 -45.89 -3.89
N SER A 273 -18.53 -45.95 -2.58
CA SER A 273 -18.05 -47.06 -1.77
C SER A 273 -19.23 -47.77 -1.14
N SER A 274 -19.31 -49.08 -1.37
CA SER A 274 -20.24 -50.01 -0.72
C SER A 274 -20.20 -49.84 0.80
N SER A 275 -21.40 -49.74 1.38
CA SER A 275 -21.69 -49.57 2.81
C SER A 275 -21.01 -50.60 3.72
N LEU A 276 -20.33 -50.13 4.77
CA LEU A 276 -20.07 -50.89 6.01
C LEU A 276 -20.85 -50.23 7.17
N PRO A 277 -21.39 -50.98 8.15
CA PRO A 277 -22.34 -50.46 9.11
C PRO A 277 -21.70 -49.57 10.19
N ALA A 278 -22.38 -48.47 10.52
CA ALA A 278 -21.92 -47.38 11.38
C ALA A 278 -22.18 -47.60 12.90
N GLU A 279 -21.89 -48.77 13.47
CA GLU A 279 -22.37 -49.12 14.83
C GLU A 279 -21.32 -49.45 15.89
N ALA A 280 -20.07 -49.01 15.74
CA ALA A 280 -19.02 -49.22 16.76
C ALA A 280 -18.47 -47.92 17.41
N ALA A 281 -19.02 -46.74 17.12
CA ALA A 281 -18.42 -45.46 17.48
C ALA A 281 -18.92 -44.82 18.79
N ASN A 282 -19.62 -45.54 19.67
CA ASN A 282 -20.08 -44.97 20.94
C ASN A 282 -19.84 -45.90 22.12
N ARG A 283 -18.67 -45.73 22.76
CA ARG A 283 -18.42 -45.85 24.21
C ARG A 283 -16.93 -45.64 24.47
N HIS A 284 -16.52 -44.43 24.88
CA HIS A 284 -15.27 -44.24 25.60
C HIS A 284 -15.59 -43.86 27.05
N ARG A 285 -15.18 -44.73 27.98
CA ARG A 285 -15.06 -44.44 29.42
C ARG A 285 -13.87 -43.48 29.62
N PRO A 286 -13.94 -42.53 30.56
CA PRO A 286 -12.77 -41.76 30.96
C PRO A 286 -11.86 -42.65 31.81
N GLY A 287 -10.60 -42.83 31.40
CA GLY A 287 -9.58 -43.51 32.22
C GLY A 287 -8.66 -44.52 31.52
N ALA A 288 -8.30 -44.34 30.24
CA ALA A 288 -7.23 -45.13 29.62
C ALA A 288 -6.08 -44.21 29.18
N GLN A 289 -4.90 -44.47 29.75
CA GLN A 289 -3.65 -43.73 29.60
C GLN A 289 -3.16 -43.74 28.14
N GLU A 290 -2.66 -42.60 27.65
CA GLU A 290 -1.92 -42.48 26.39
C GLU A 290 -0.75 -43.48 26.37
N VAL A 291 -0.84 -44.50 25.52
CA VAL A 291 0.31 -45.33 25.18
C VAL A 291 0.85 -44.80 23.86
N LEU A 292 1.74 -43.82 23.98
CA LEU A 292 2.72 -43.44 22.97
C LEU A 292 3.49 -44.69 22.52
N ILE A 293 3.93 -44.71 21.26
CA ILE A 293 4.90 -45.69 20.77
C ILE A 293 6.10 -45.67 21.73
N ASP A 294 6.41 -46.81 22.34
CA ASP A 294 7.50 -46.95 23.29
C ASP A 294 8.85 -46.68 22.57
N PRO A 295 9.60 -45.62 22.94
CA PRO A 295 10.85 -45.23 22.26
C PRO A 295 11.94 -46.31 22.30
N GLY A 296 11.81 -47.34 23.15
CA GLY A 296 12.76 -48.43 23.31
C GLY A 296 12.75 -49.46 22.16
N ALA A 297 11.67 -49.57 21.38
CA ALA A 297 11.56 -50.55 20.30
C ALA A 297 12.35 -50.18 19.01
N LEU A 298 12.95 -48.98 18.97
CA LEU A 298 13.70 -48.47 17.82
C LEU A 298 15.23 -48.68 17.94
N THR A 299 15.66 -49.61 18.78
CA THR A 299 17.09 -49.91 18.96
C THR A 299 17.54 -51.15 18.17
N THR A 300 18.36 -50.88 17.15
CA THR A 300 19.45 -51.73 16.63
C THR A 300 19.18 -52.91 15.68
N ASN A 301 17.98 -53.31 15.34
CA ASN A 301 17.78 -54.21 14.17
C ASN A 301 16.55 -53.79 13.37
N GLY A 302 16.70 -53.76 12.05
CA GLY A 302 15.71 -53.24 11.10
C GLY A 302 14.30 -53.75 11.34
N ILE A 303 13.33 -52.85 11.23
CA ILE A 303 11.91 -53.16 11.32
C ILE A 303 11.54 -53.96 10.06
N ASN A 304 11.12 -55.21 10.27
CA ASN A 304 10.66 -56.13 9.22
C ASN A 304 9.38 -55.55 8.56
N PRO A 305 9.16 -55.68 7.23
CA PRO A 305 8.03 -55.08 6.51
C PRO A 305 6.63 -55.43 7.06
N ASP A 306 6.52 -56.49 7.87
CA ASP A 306 5.27 -57.02 8.42
C ASP A 306 4.79 -56.36 9.74
N THR A 307 5.53 -55.41 10.33
CA THR A 307 5.09 -54.75 11.58
C THR A 307 4.01 -53.68 11.40
N SER A 308 3.66 -53.33 10.16
CA SER A 308 2.47 -52.50 9.86
C SER A 308 1.14 -53.21 10.20
N ALA A 309 1.17 -54.53 10.44
CA ALA A 309 0.02 -55.31 10.86
C ALA A 309 -0.27 -55.21 12.37
N GLU A 310 0.71 -54.91 13.23
CA GLU A 310 0.58 -54.97 14.70
C GLU A 310 0.38 -53.61 15.37
N ILE A 311 0.75 -52.49 14.73
CA ILE A 311 0.50 -51.15 15.26
C ILE A 311 -0.95 -50.77 14.95
N GLY A 312 -1.78 -50.64 15.99
CA GLY A 312 -3.21 -50.37 15.89
C GLY A 312 -3.54 -49.27 14.89
N ARG A 313 -4.04 -49.66 13.70
CA ARG A 313 -4.26 -48.81 12.52
C ARG A 313 -5.16 -47.59 12.77
N ALA A 314 -5.97 -47.57 13.82
CA ALA A 314 -6.79 -46.40 14.17
C ALA A 314 -6.06 -45.33 15.01
N LYS A 315 -4.87 -45.62 15.57
CA LYS A 315 -4.21 -44.77 16.57
C LYS A 315 -3.26 -43.71 16.00
N ASN A 316 -2.90 -43.81 14.72
CA ASN A 316 -1.94 -42.89 14.10
C ASN A 316 -2.59 -41.67 13.43
N CYS A 317 -3.92 -41.67 13.25
CA CYS A 317 -4.64 -40.54 12.70
C CYS A 317 -4.80 -39.45 13.77
N LEU A 318 -4.51 -38.19 13.41
CA LEU A 318 -4.77 -37.06 14.29
C LEU A 318 -6.27 -36.85 14.48
N SER A 319 -6.69 -36.40 15.66
CA SER A 319 -8.06 -35.92 15.86
C SER A 319 -8.28 -34.58 15.12
N PRO A 320 -9.53 -34.17 14.83
CA PRO A 320 -9.81 -32.87 14.23
C PRO A 320 -9.20 -31.67 14.98
N GLU A 321 -9.12 -31.74 16.30
CA GLU A 321 -8.50 -30.70 17.14
C GLU A 321 -6.97 -30.70 16.99
N ASP A 322 -6.35 -31.89 17.04
CA ASP A 322 -4.91 -32.04 16.86
C ASP A 322 -4.43 -31.60 15.47
N ILE A 323 -5.26 -31.78 14.43
CA ILE A 323 -4.96 -31.30 13.07
C ILE A 323 -4.70 -29.79 13.08
N ILE A 324 -5.55 -29.02 13.78
CA ILE A 324 -5.42 -27.57 13.85
C ILE A 324 -4.12 -27.19 14.55
N ASP A 325 -3.80 -27.84 15.67
CA ASP A 325 -2.60 -27.53 16.43
C ASP A 325 -1.31 -27.95 15.71
N LYS A 326 -1.33 -29.08 15.00
CA LYS A 326 -0.21 -29.50 14.14
C LYS A 326 0.00 -28.58 12.94
N TYR A 327 -1.07 -28.03 12.35
CA TYR A 327 -0.92 -26.99 11.31
C TYR A 327 -0.32 -25.69 11.86
N LYS A 328 -0.74 -25.24 13.05
CA LYS A 328 -0.08 -24.09 13.72
C LYS A 328 1.40 -24.37 13.98
N GLU A 329 1.72 -25.59 14.43
CA GLU A 329 3.10 -26.04 14.64
C GLU A 329 3.90 -25.96 13.33
N ALA A 330 3.36 -26.48 12.21
CA ALA A 330 3.99 -26.41 10.89
C ALA A 330 4.23 -24.98 10.42
N ILE A 331 3.24 -24.09 10.54
CA ILE A 331 3.36 -22.66 10.21
C ILE A 331 4.46 -22.01 11.07
N SER A 332 4.54 -22.36 12.35
CA SER A 332 5.59 -21.84 13.24
C SER A 332 6.98 -22.26 12.79
N TYR A 333 7.16 -23.47 12.24
CA TYR A 333 8.46 -23.90 11.71
C TYR A 333 8.82 -23.18 10.41
N TYR A 334 7.86 -22.93 9.51
CA TYR A 334 8.09 -22.07 8.35
C TYR A 334 8.43 -20.62 8.75
N SER A 335 8.00 -20.15 9.94
CA SER A 335 8.40 -18.83 10.46
C SER A 335 9.83 -18.76 11.00
N LYS A 336 10.54 -19.90 11.11
CA LYS A 336 11.96 -19.99 11.50
C LYS A 336 12.95 -19.82 10.34
N LEU A 337 12.46 -19.54 9.12
CA LEU A 337 13.28 -19.13 7.97
C LEU A 337 14.06 -17.85 8.28
N SER A 338 15.17 -17.60 7.56
CA SER A 338 15.97 -16.40 7.78
C SER A 338 15.15 -15.13 7.48
N GLU A 339 15.53 -14.01 8.09
CA GLU A 339 14.82 -12.74 7.86
C GLU A 339 14.93 -12.29 6.40
N GLU A 340 16.06 -12.60 5.73
CA GLU A 340 16.27 -12.36 4.31
C GLU A 340 15.26 -13.13 3.44
N GLU A 341 14.99 -14.39 3.76
CA GLU A 341 14.02 -15.22 3.03
C GLU A 341 12.58 -14.72 3.24
N LYS A 342 12.26 -14.21 4.44
CA LYS A 342 10.95 -13.60 4.73
C LYS A 342 10.75 -12.35 3.88
N ILE A 343 11.75 -11.45 3.82
CA ILE A 343 11.71 -10.23 3.00
C ILE A 343 11.49 -10.60 1.53
N GLN A 344 12.24 -11.59 1.03
CA GLN A 344 12.13 -12.02 -0.36
C GLN A 344 10.72 -12.56 -0.68
N ARG A 345 10.19 -13.48 0.14
CA ARG A 345 8.85 -14.07 -0.08
C ARG A 345 7.73 -13.03 -0.05
N TYR A 346 7.76 -12.10 0.89
CA TYR A 346 6.74 -11.04 0.96
C TYR A 346 6.83 -10.07 -0.23
N SER A 347 8.04 -9.79 -0.72
CA SER A 347 8.24 -8.96 -1.92
C SER A 347 7.65 -9.62 -3.17
N ILE A 348 7.90 -10.93 -3.36
CA ILE A 348 7.36 -11.72 -4.48
C ILE A 348 5.83 -11.76 -4.42
N LEU A 349 5.27 -11.96 -3.23
CA LEU A 349 3.82 -12.01 -3.05
C LEU A 349 3.15 -10.66 -3.37
N SER A 350 3.82 -9.55 -3.05
CA SER A 350 3.38 -8.22 -3.46
C SER A 350 3.33 -8.08 -4.98
N GLU A 351 4.41 -8.42 -5.68
CA GLU A 351 4.48 -8.34 -7.16
C GLU A 351 3.38 -9.16 -7.83
N LEU A 352 3.12 -10.37 -7.33
CA LEU A 352 2.04 -11.22 -7.84
C LEU A 352 0.66 -10.56 -7.68
N TYR A 353 0.35 -10.00 -6.51
CA TYR A 353 -0.93 -9.32 -6.32
C TYR A 353 -1.07 -8.06 -7.16
N GLU A 354 0.05 -7.38 -7.47
CA GLU A 354 0.05 -6.23 -8.36
C GLU A 354 -0.31 -6.62 -9.80
N LEU A 355 0.30 -7.70 -10.32
CA LEU A 355 0.00 -8.25 -11.66
C LEU A 355 -1.46 -8.71 -11.80
N ILE A 356 -2.06 -9.21 -10.72
CA ILE A 356 -3.47 -9.63 -10.69
C ILE A 356 -4.43 -8.42 -10.58
N GLY A 357 -3.92 -7.20 -10.33
CA GLY A 357 -4.73 -5.99 -10.13
C GLY A 357 -5.23 -5.80 -8.69
N PHE A 358 -4.75 -6.58 -7.72
CA PHE A 358 -5.10 -6.46 -6.30
C PHE A 358 -4.13 -5.52 -5.57
N HIS A 359 -4.11 -4.25 -5.98
CA HIS A 359 -3.13 -3.24 -5.52
C HIS A 359 -3.06 -3.05 -3.99
N ARG A 360 -4.19 -3.13 -3.27
CA ARG A 360 -4.20 -3.02 -1.80
C ARG A 360 -3.52 -4.22 -1.12
N LYS A 361 -3.74 -5.44 -1.64
CA LYS A 361 -3.08 -6.65 -1.12
C LYS A 361 -1.59 -6.63 -1.45
N SER A 362 -1.23 -6.17 -2.64
CA SER A 362 0.17 -5.94 -3.00
C SER A 362 0.85 -5.01 -1.99
N ALA A 363 0.29 -3.81 -1.75
CA ALA A 363 0.84 -2.85 -0.80
C ALA A 363 0.94 -3.41 0.63
N PHE A 364 -0.02 -4.23 1.06
CA PHE A 364 0.06 -4.92 2.35
C PHE A 364 1.29 -5.81 2.46
N PHE A 365 1.51 -6.72 1.51
CA PHE A 365 2.66 -7.62 1.57
C PHE A 365 3.99 -6.89 1.39
N LYS A 366 4.03 -5.83 0.56
CA LYS A 366 5.21 -4.98 0.44
C LYS A 366 5.55 -4.25 1.73
N ARG A 367 4.54 -3.75 2.44
CA ARG A 367 4.71 -3.13 3.77
C ARG A 367 5.22 -4.15 4.79
N VAL A 368 4.71 -5.37 4.77
CA VAL A 368 5.22 -6.45 5.64
C VAL A 368 6.69 -6.73 5.32
N ALA A 369 7.08 -6.83 4.05
CA ALA A 369 8.47 -6.98 3.64
C ALA A 369 9.35 -5.84 4.18
N ALA A 370 8.88 -4.59 4.06
CA ALA A 370 9.57 -3.42 4.58
C ALA A 370 9.85 -3.52 6.08
N MET A 371 8.86 -3.97 6.86
CA MET A 371 9.02 -4.12 8.32
C MET A 371 9.98 -5.26 8.69
N GLN A 372 10.07 -6.32 7.87
CA GLN A 372 11.05 -7.39 8.09
C GLN A 372 12.50 -6.91 7.86
N CYS A 373 12.75 -5.92 7.00
CA CYS A 373 14.10 -5.33 6.84
C CYS A 373 14.69 -4.74 8.13
N VAL A 374 13.85 -4.51 9.14
CA VAL A 374 14.21 -3.87 10.41
C VAL A 374 13.73 -4.68 11.61
N ALA A 375 13.55 -5.99 11.41
CA ALA A 375 13.17 -6.91 12.47
C ALA A 375 14.22 -6.88 13.62
N PRO A 376 13.80 -6.99 14.90
CA PRO A 376 14.72 -6.95 16.04
C PRO A 376 15.81 -8.02 16.04
N SER A 377 15.60 -9.11 15.29
CA SER A 377 16.53 -10.21 15.09
C SER A 377 17.71 -9.87 14.16
N ILE A 378 17.64 -8.78 13.39
CA ILE A 378 18.67 -8.37 12.44
C ILE A 378 19.70 -7.49 13.16
N SER A 379 20.98 -7.90 13.10
CA SER A 379 22.10 -7.16 13.71
C SER A 379 22.33 -5.78 13.06
N GLU A 380 22.18 -5.68 11.74
CA GLU A 380 22.27 -4.43 10.97
C GLU A 380 20.97 -4.12 10.23
N PRO A 381 20.02 -3.41 10.87
CA PRO A 381 18.73 -3.10 10.26
C PRO A 381 18.84 -2.27 8.98
N GLY A 382 18.21 -2.74 7.89
CA GLY A 382 18.21 -2.11 6.58
C GLY A 382 17.21 -0.95 6.44
N TRP A 383 17.37 0.12 7.24
CA TRP A 383 16.42 1.24 7.27
C TRP A 383 16.20 1.94 5.93
N ARG A 384 17.23 2.01 5.07
CA ARG A 384 17.10 2.55 3.70
C ARG A 384 16.20 1.70 2.82
N ALA A 385 16.32 0.37 2.89
CA ALA A 385 15.48 -0.56 2.14
C ALA A 385 14.05 -0.55 2.68
N CYS A 386 13.88 -0.54 4.01
CA CYS A 386 12.60 -0.37 4.68
C CYS A 386 11.86 0.87 4.17
N TYR A 387 12.50 2.04 4.24
CA TYR A 387 11.91 3.30 3.79
C TYR A 387 11.53 3.27 2.30
N LYS A 388 12.41 2.73 1.44
CA LYS A 388 12.12 2.59 0.00
C LYS A 388 10.88 1.73 -0.25
N LEU A 389 10.78 0.57 0.38
CA LEU A 389 9.63 -0.33 0.24
C LEU A 389 8.33 0.30 0.77
N LEU A 390 8.40 1.08 1.87
CA LEU A 390 7.24 1.82 2.38
C LEU A 390 6.72 2.85 1.36
N LEU A 391 7.61 3.58 0.68
CA LEU A 391 7.22 4.53 -0.38
C LEU A 391 6.49 3.83 -1.53
N GLU A 392 6.94 2.65 -1.94
CA GLU A 392 6.29 1.87 -2.99
C GLU A 392 4.88 1.38 -2.60
N THR A 393 4.52 1.39 -1.32
CA THR A 393 3.18 1.00 -0.86
C THR A 393 2.14 2.11 -0.95
N LEU A 394 2.58 3.37 -1.09
CA LEU A 394 1.71 4.55 -1.07
C LEU A 394 0.55 4.48 -2.09
N PRO A 395 0.76 4.11 -3.37
CA PRO A 395 -0.32 4.06 -4.36
C PRO A 395 -1.40 3.02 -4.01
N GLY A 396 -1.00 1.87 -3.45
CA GLY A 396 -1.94 0.81 -3.08
C GLY A 396 -2.83 1.16 -1.87
N TYR A 397 -2.50 2.22 -1.14
CA TYR A 397 -3.33 2.80 -0.08
C TYR A 397 -3.97 4.14 -0.48
N SER A 398 -3.94 4.50 -1.77
CA SER A 398 -4.44 5.77 -2.29
C SER A 398 -3.81 6.99 -1.58
N LEU A 399 -2.52 6.92 -1.24
CA LEU A 399 -1.78 8.00 -0.60
C LEU A 399 -0.76 8.58 -1.58
N SER A 400 -0.73 9.91 -1.69
CA SER A 400 0.33 10.66 -2.36
C SER A 400 1.12 11.46 -1.32
N LEU A 401 2.38 11.79 -1.61
CA LEU A 401 3.19 12.69 -0.77
C LEU A 401 3.24 14.13 -1.29
N ASP A 402 2.41 14.44 -2.29
CA ASP A 402 2.17 15.80 -2.77
C ASP A 402 1.01 16.44 -1.98
N PRO A 403 1.25 17.58 -1.28
CA PRO A 403 0.20 18.28 -0.55
C PRO A 403 -0.97 18.74 -1.43
N GLU A 404 -0.73 19.03 -2.71
CA GLU A 404 -1.74 19.54 -3.64
C GLU A 404 -2.79 18.48 -4.02
N ASP A 405 -2.46 17.18 -3.88
CA ASP A 405 -3.43 16.11 -4.09
C ASP A 405 -4.53 16.09 -3.00
N PHE A 406 -4.28 16.76 -1.87
CA PHE A 406 -5.20 16.84 -0.73
C PHE A 406 -5.94 18.19 -0.64
N SER A 407 -5.46 19.24 -1.32
CA SER A 407 -6.02 20.60 -1.25
C SER A 407 -7.39 20.73 -1.95
N LYS A 408 -7.76 19.80 -2.85
CA LYS A 408 -8.93 19.88 -3.75
C LYS A 408 -10.20 19.18 -3.27
N GLY A 409 -10.25 18.74 -2.00
CA GLY A 409 -11.50 18.32 -1.37
C GLY A 409 -12.05 16.98 -1.86
N THR A 410 -11.45 15.89 -1.37
CA THR A 410 -12.09 14.63 -0.96
C THR A 410 -10.98 13.68 -0.54
N HIS A 411 -10.87 13.38 0.75
CA HIS A 411 -9.93 12.36 1.22
C HIS A 411 -10.25 11.02 0.53
N ARG A 412 -9.23 10.37 -0.03
CA ARG A 412 -9.36 9.06 -0.67
C ARG A 412 -8.56 8.04 0.12
N GLY A 413 -9.13 6.85 0.29
CA GLY A 413 -8.48 5.73 0.96
C GLY A 413 -8.88 5.60 2.44
N TRP A 414 -8.02 4.97 3.24
CA TRP A 414 -8.29 4.64 4.64
C TRP A 414 -7.38 5.45 5.55
N ALA A 415 -7.91 6.53 6.16
CA ALA A 415 -7.13 7.46 6.98
C ALA A 415 -6.29 6.76 8.05
N ALA A 416 -6.86 5.79 8.78
CA ALA A 416 -6.13 5.03 9.80
C ALA A 416 -4.88 4.29 9.25
N VAL A 417 -4.98 3.70 8.05
CA VAL A 417 -3.86 2.99 7.41
C VAL A 417 -2.82 3.99 6.89
N GLN A 418 -3.28 5.10 6.31
CA GLN A 418 -2.41 6.15 5.78
C GLN A 418 -1.64 6.88 6.89
N MET A 419 -2.30 7.24 7.99
CA MET A 419 -1.65 7.81 9.17
C MET A 419 -0.61 6.84 9.73
N ARG A 420 -0.94 5.55 9.83
CA ARG A 420 0.02 4.55 10.29
C ARG A 420 1.25 4.47 9.38
N LEU A 421 1.05 4.47 8.06
CA LEU A 421 2.13 4.45 7.09
C LEU A 421 2.99 5.72 7.15
N LEU A 422 2.38 6.90 7.34
CA LEU A 422 3.11 8.16 7.52
C LEU A 422 3.96 8.13 8.80
N HIS A 423 3.44 7.62 9.92
CA HIS A 423 4.23 7.41 11.14
C HIS A 423 5.41 6.46 10.92
N GLU A 424 5.21 5.39 10.14
CA GLU A 424 6.28 4.45 9.80
C GLU A 424 7.36 5.09 8.90
N LEU A 425 6.96 5.96 7.96
CA LEU A 425 7.90 6.76 7.16
C LEU A 425 8.70 7.73 8.04
N VAL A 426 8.06 8.44 8.98
CA VAL A 426 8.73 9.31 9.96
C VAL A 426 9.73 8.51 10.81
N TYR A 427 9.32 7.33 11.27
CA TYR A 427 10.19 6.48 12.07
C TYR A 427 11.40 5.98 11.27
N ALA A 428 11.17 5.51 10.05
CA ALA A 428 12.24 5.03 9.17
C ALA A 428 13.21 6.16 8.77
N SER A 429 12.72 7.35 8.41
CA SER A 429 13.57 8.50 8.07
C SER A 429 14.46 8.94 9.23
N ARG A 430 13.92 8.90 10.46
CA ARG A 430 14.70 9.17 11.68
C ARG A 430 15.84 8.16 11.82
N ARG A 431 15.55 6.87 11.67
CA ARG A 431 16.54 5.79 11.82
C ARG A 431 17.59 5.79 10.71
N MET A 432 17.26 6.32 9.53
CA MET A 432 18.21 6.59 8.45
C MET A 432 19.14 7.78 8.73
N GLY A 433 18.90 8.55 9.79
CA GLY A 433 19.69 9.74 10.11
C GLY A 433 19.36 10.94 9.22
N ASN A 434 18.16 10.99 8.61
CA ASN A 434 17.72 12.13 7.79
C ASN A 434 16.59 12.91 8.51
N PRO A 435 16.93 13.91 9.36
CA PRO A 435 15.95 14.66 10.13
C PRO A 435 15.03 15.53 9.27
N ALA A 436 15.52 16.05 8.13
CA ALA A 436 14.73 16.87 7.21
C ALA A 436 13.53 16.09 6.65
N LEU A 437 13.72 14.80 6.30
CA LEU A 437 12.62 13.93 5.89
C LEU A 437 11.61 13.68 7.01
N SER A 438 12.08 13.51 8.26
CA SER A 438 11.18 13.31 9.40
C SER A 438 10.31 14.54 9.67
N VAL A 439 10.92 15.73 9.64
CA VAL A 439 10.21 17.02 9.76
C VAL A 439 9.17 17.13 8.65
N ARG A 440 9.58 16.90 7.40
CA ARG A 440 8.70 16.99 6.25
C ARG A 440 7.52 16.02 6.30
N HIS A 441 7.72 14.75 6.70
CA HIS A 441 6.64 13.77 6.83
C HIS A 441 5.69 14.08 7.99
N LEU A 442 6.20 14.61 9.10
CA LEU A 442 5.37 15.10 10.21
C LEU A 442 4.54 16.32 9.80
N SER A 443 5.16 17.27 9.08
CA SER A 443 4.45 18.40 8.48
C SER A 443 3.37 17.91 7.52
N PHE A 444 3.70 16.94 6.65
CA PHE A 444 2.73 16.34 5.73
C PHE A 444 1.55 15.70 6.46
N LEU A 445 1.82 14.92 7.50
CA LEU A 445 0.79 14.30 8.35
C LEU A 445 -0.13 15.35 8.98
N LEU A 446 0.43 16.41 9.58
CA LEU A 446 -0.38 17.48 10.18
C LEU A 446 -1.19 18.23 9.13
N GLN A 447 -0.62 18.57 7.98
CA GLN A 447 -1.30 19.34 6.94
C GLN A 447 -2.44 18.55 6.27
N THR A 448 -2.23 17.25 6.03
CA THR A 448 -3.17 16.43 5.24
C THR A 448 -4.15 15.62 6.09
N MET A 449 -3.76 15.19 7.29
CA MET A 449 -4.55 14.29 8.15
C MET A 449 -5.09 14.97 9.41
N LEU A 450 -4.98 16.31 9.55
CA LEU A 450 -5.40 17.06 10.74
C LEU A 450 -6.80 16.68 11.26
N ASP A 451 -7.74 16.51 10.32
CA ASP A 451 -9.16 16.25 10.59
C ASP A 451 -9.43 14.81 11.08
N PHE A 452 -8.45 13.91 10.94
CA PHE A 452 -8.53 12.50 11.37
C PHE A 452 -7.75 12.21 12.66
N LEU A 453 -6.90 13.14 13.11
CA LEU A 453 -6.13 13.00 14.34
C LEU A 453 -7.00 13.34 15.56
N SER A 454 -6.94 12.50 16.58
CA SER A 454 -7.47 12.83 17.91
C SER A 454 -6.69 13.98 18.55
N ASP A 455 -7.26 14.64 19.55
CA ASP A 455 -6.60 15.76 20.22
C ASP A 455 -5.30 15.36 20.94
N GLN A 456 -5.21 14.11 21.39
CA GLN A 456 -3.97 13.56 21.94
C GLN A 456 -2.93 13.34 20.83
N GLU A 457 -3.31 12.73 19.71
CA GLU A 457 -2.39 12.52 18.59
C GLU A 457 -1.90 13.85 18.00
N LYS A 458 -2.77 14.88 17.93
CA LYS A 458 -2.36 16.23 17.54
C LYS A 458 -1.23 16.75 18.44
N LYS A 459 -1.36 16.63 19.76
CA LYS A 459 -0.32 17.04 20.73
C LYS A 459 0.97 16.24 20.55
N ASP A 460 0.86 14.92 20.42
CA ASP A 460 2.03 14.04 20.28
C ASP A 460 2.80 14.30 18.98
N VAL A 461 2.07 14.50 17.87
CA VAL A 461 2.65 14.81 16.56
C VAL A 461 3.32 16.19 16.56
N THR A 462 2.68 17.23 17.11
CA THR A 462 3.27 18.56 17.17
C THR A 462 4.49 18.61 18.09
N GLN A 463 4.43 17.96 19.25
CA GLN A 463 5.58 17.89 20.15
C GLN A 463 6.76 17.13 19.51
N SER A 464 6.46 16.05 18.78
CA SER A 464 7.46 15.35 17.96
C SER A 464 8.07 16.27 16.90
N LEU A 465 7.23 17.05 16.19
CA LEU A 465 7.68 17.99 15.17
C LEU A 465 8.60 19.08 15.74
N GLU A 466 8.22 19.74 16.83
CA GLU A 466 9.03 20.76 17.51
C GLU A 466 10.39 20.21 17.98
N ASN A 467 10.40 18.98 18.48
CA ASN A 467 11.63 18.30 18.90
C ASN A 467 12.59 18.01 17.73
N TYR A 468 12.09 17.89 16.50
CA TYR A 468 12.95 17.75 15.32
C TYR A 468 13.32 19.10 14.72
N THR A 469 12.39 20.05 14.67
CA THR A 469 12.63 21.38 14.08
C THR A 469 13.63 22.21 14.90
N CYS A 470 13.77 21.94 16.21
CA CYS A 470 14.84 22.55 17.00
C CYS A 470 16.26 22.20 16.53
N LYS A 471 16.43 21.09 15.78
CA LYS A 471 17.71 20.65 15.19
C LYS A 471 17.79 20.93 13.69
N CYS A 472 16.66 20.82 13.00
CA CYS A 472 16.56 20.96 11.55
C CYS A 472 15.24 21.67 11.22
N PRO A 473 15.24 23.01 11.08
CA PRO A 473 14.04 23.77 10.78
C PRO A 473 13.34 23.25 9.52
N GLY A 474 12.01 23.28 9.50
CA GLY A 474 11.25 23.00 8.28
C GLY A 474 11.37 24.16 7.31
N THR A 475 11.72 23.88 6.05
CA THR A 475 11.93 24.88 5.00
C THR A 475 11.01 24.66 3.80
N MET A 476 10.94 25.66 2.92
CA MET A 476 10.23 25.58 1.63
C MET A 476 11.07 24.95 0.51
N GLU A 477 12.16 24.26 0.85
CA GLU A 477 13.05 23.62 -0.14
C GLU A 477 12.54 22.24 -0.58
N LEU A 478 12.87 21.89 -1.83
CA LEU A 478 12.62 20.55 -2.37
C LEU A 478 13.56 19.53 -1.71
N LEU A 479 13.00 18.40 -1.26
CA LEU A 479 13.81 17.31 -0.68
C LEU A 479 14.01 16.18 -1.68
N THR A 480 15.25 16.00 -2.13
CA THR A 480 15.62 14.90 -3.05
C THR A 480 15.82 13.61 -2.28
N LEU A 481 15.08 12.56 -2.66
CA LEU A 481 15.30 11.22 -2.12
C LEU A 481 16.51 10.55 -2.80
N PRO A 482 17.32 9.75 -2.06
CA PRO A 482 18.43 9.02 -2.67
C PRO A 482 17.92 8.03 -3.75
N GLY A 483 18.15 8.35 -5.02
CA GLY A 483 17.69 7.55 -6.17
C GLY A 483 16.17 7.55 -6.39
N GLY A 484 15.45 8.55 -5.86
CA GLY A 484 13.99 8.64 -5.93
C GLY A 484 13.47 10.02 -6.35
N PRO A 485 12.13 10.22 -6.35
CA PRO A 485 11.52 11.49 -6.73
C PRO A 485 11.86 12.61 -5.72
N THR A 486 11.88 13.85 -6.22
CA THR A 486 11.94 15.04 -5.37
C THR A 486 10.59 15.26 -4.72
N LEU A 487 10.60 15.49 -3.42
CA LEU A 487 9.38 15.70 -2.66
C LEU A 487 9.11 17.21 -2.47
N PRO A 488 7.90 17.74 -2.80
CA PRO A 488 7.56 19.17 -2.72
C PRO A 488 7.51 19.71 -1.28
N PRO A 489 7.80 20.98 -0.98
CA PRO A 489 7.62 21.50 0.39
C PRO A 489 6.16 21.38 0.88
N VAL A 490 5.95 21.38 2.19
CA VAL A 490 4.62 21.24 2.81
C VAL A 490 4.23 22.56 3.50
N PRO A 491 3.54 23.48 2.81
CA PRO A 491 3.08 24.71 3.42
C PRO A 491 1.92 24.44 4.38
N PHE A 492 2.00 25.01 5.59
CA PHE A 492 0.93 24.93 6.59
C PHE A 492 -0.20 25.91 6.30
N THR A 493 -1.09 25.54 5.38
CA THR A 493 -2.31 26.30 5.09
C THR A 493 -3.44 26.02 6.09
N LYS A 494 -3.32 24.97 6.90
CA LYS A 494 -4.26 24.65 7.98
C LYS A 494 -3.81 25.11 9.38
N LEU A 495 -2.62 25.68 9.54
CA LEU A 495 -2.06 26.05 10.84
C LEU A 495 -1.38 27.42 10.78
N PRO A 496 -2.09 28.53 11.03
CA PRO A 496 -3.55 28.62 11.23
C PRO A 496 -4.34 28.58 9.90
N ILE A 497 -5.64 28.27 9.97
CA ILE A 497 -6.54 28.33 8.80
C ILE A 497 -6.91 29.79 8.54
N VAL A 498 -6.59 30.31 7.35
CA VAL A 498 -7.03 31.64 6.90
C VAL A 498 -8.31 31.53 6.07
N ARG A 499 -9.37 32.22 6.48
CA ARG A 499 -10.68 32.19 5.81
C ARG A 499 -11.02 33.43 5.00
N ARG A 500 -10.41 34.57 5.33
CA ARG A 500 -10.66 35.84 4.64
C ARG A 500 -9.44 36.73 4.73
N VAL A 501 -9.15 37.40 3.62
CA VAL A 501 -8.14 38.45 3.52
C VAL A 501 -8.82 39.73 3.06
N LYS A 502 -8.51 40.86 3.69
CA LYS A 502 -9.06 42.17 3.34
C LYS A 502 -7.97 43.23 3.49
N LEU A 503 -7.64 43.91 2.40
CA LEU A 503 -6.83 45.13 2.45
C LEU A 503 -7.64 46.25 3.11
N LEU A 504 -7.02 46.99 4.02
CA LEU A 504 -7.65 48.10 4.71
C LEU A 504 -7.22 49.43 4.08
N ASN A 505 -8.15 50.37 4.03
CA ASN A 505 -7.85 51.75 3.65
C ASN A 505 -7.04 52.41 4.75
N LEU A 506 -6.23 53.41 4.40
CA LEU A 506 -5.48 54.21 5.36
C LEU A 506 -6.43 54.84 6.40
N PRO A 507 -5.94 55.11 7.61
CA PRO A 507 -6.69 55.89 8.60
C PRO A 507 -7.18 57.21 8.01
N ALA A 508 -8.34 57.72 8.44
CA ALA A 508 -8.95 58.93 7.84
C ALA A 508 -7.99 60.12 7.75
N SER A 509 -7.05 60.25 8.71
CA SER A 509 -5.99 61.27 8.72
C SER A 509 -4.94 61.15 7.62
N LEU A 510 -4.78 59.97 7.03
CA LEU A 510 -3.76 59.64 6.03
C LEU A 510 -4.39 59.30 4.67
N ARG A 511 -5.72 59.33 4.55
CA ARG A 511 -6.39 58.99 3.29
C ARG A 511 -6.06 60.03 2.21
N PRO A 512 -5.60 59.60 1.03
CA PRO A 512 -5.37 60.52 -0.07
C PRO A 512 -6.71 61.09 -0.54
N GLN A 513 -6.79 62.42 -0.60
CA GLN A 513 -7.95 63.13 -1.13
C GLN A 513 -7.63 63.69 -2.51
N LYS A 514 -8.45 63.33 -3.51
CA LYS A 514 -8.36 63.93 -4.83
C LYS A 514 -8.80 65.39 -4.74
N MET A 515 -7.88 66.32 -4.99
CA MET A 515 -8.24 67.73 -5.15
C MET A 515 -9.22 67.88 -6.31
N LYS A 516 -10.39 68.47 -6.04
CA LYS A 516 -11.34 68.83 -7.09
C LYS A 516 -10.69 69.94 -7.93
N SER A 517 -10.34 69.62 -9.18
CA SER A 517 -9.88 70.65 -10.12
C SER A 517 -10.97 71.71 -10.30
N LEU A 518 -10.62 72.98 -10.07
CA LEU A 518 -11.48 74.13 -10.31
C LEU A 518 -11.76 74.37 -11.81
N LEU A 519 -11.14 73.59 -12.70
CA LEU A 519 -11.27 73.71 -14.17
C LEU A 519 -12.15 72.59 -14.81
N GLY A 520 -12.90 71.82 -14.01
CA GLY A 520 -13.62 70.63 -14.49
C GLY A 520 -15.11 70.54 -14.17
N GLN A 521 -15.77 71.60 -13.69
CA GLN A 521 -17.24 71.62 -13.63
C GLN A 521 -17.81 71.90 -15.03
N ASN A 522 -17.88 70.88 -15.89
CA ASN A 522 -18.87 70.70 -16.98
C ASN A 522 -18.39 69.71 -18.06
N MET A 523 -18.12 68.45 -17.70
CA MET A 523 -18.37 67.34 -18.63
C MET A 523 -18.81 66.10 -17.85
N SER A 524 -20.05 66.15 -17.36
CA SER A 524 -20.85 64.94 -17.26
C SER A 524 -20.94 64.36 -18.67
N THR A 525 -20.41 63.17 -18.88
CA THR A 525 -20.58 62.35 -20.09
C THR A 525 -22.05 61.92 -20.24
N LYS A 526 -22.94 62.88 -20.44
CA LYS A 526 -24.26 62.65 -21.03
C LYS A 526 -24.15 63.07 -22.48
N SER A 527 -23.88 62.08 -23.34
CA SER A 527 -24.15 62.23 -24.77
C SER A 527 -25.59 62.74 -24.94
N PRO A 528 -25.84 63.76 -25.79
CA PRO A 528 -27.19 64.27 -26.04
C PRO A 528 -28.03 63.33 -26.91
N PHE A 529 -27.47 62.19 -27.34
CA PHE A 529 -28.16 61.18 -28.15
C PHE A 529 -28.61 60.00 -27.29
N ILE A 530 -29.91 59.71 -27.30
CA ILE A 530 -30.55 58.60 -26.57
C ILE A 530 -30.06 57.21 -27.08
N TYR A 531 -29.41 57.15 -28.24
CA TYR A 531 -28.81 55.93 -28.79
C TYR A 531 -27.48 56.25 -29.48
N SER A 532 -26.35 55.79 -28.90
CA SER A 532 -25.05 55.72 -29.59
C SER A 532 -24.66 54.24 -29.74
N PRO A 533 -24.82 53.62 -30.93
CA PRO A 533 -24.64 52.18 -31.12
C PRO A 533 -23.19 51.68 -31.05
N ILE A 534 -22.20 52.56 -30.86
CA ILE A 534 -20.77 52.21 -30.89
C ILE A 534 -20.19 51.95 -29.48
N ILE A 535 -20.89 52.32 -28.40
CA ILE A 535 -20.45 52.06 -27.01
C ILE A 535 -21.00 50.72 -26.48
N ALA A 536 -21.91 50.07 -27.21
CA ALA A 536 -22.66 48.91 -26.73
C ALA A 536 -21.97 47.54 -26.95
N HIS A 537 -20.73 47.49 -27.45
CA HIS A 537 -20.02 46.22 -27.72
C HIS A 537 -18.75 45.95 -26.89
N ASN A 538 -18.53 46.65 -25.77
CA ASN A 538 -17.55 46.24 -24.74
C ASN A 538 -18.22 45.78 -23.42
N ARG A 539 -19.41 45.18 -23.50
CA ARG A 539 -20.04 44.48 -22.37
C ARG A 539 -19.74 42.99 -22.46
N GLY A 540 -18.48 42.66 -22.22
CA GLY A 540 -17.99 41.28 -22.20
C GLY A 540 -16.61 41.10 -21.60
N GLU A 541 -16.03 42.12 -20.96
CA GLU A 541 -14.79 41.96 -20.19
C GLU A 541 -15.08 42.01 -18.70
N GLU A 542 -14.58 41.00 -18.01
CA GLU A 542 -14.79 40.68 -16.62
C GLU A 542 -14.57 41.89 -15.71
N ARG A 543 -15.56 42.21 -14.87
CA ARG A 543 -15.39 43.13 -13.73
C ARG A 543 -14.42 42.50 -12.72
N ASN A 544 -13.13 42.63 -12.98
CA ASN A 544 -12.12 42.56 -11.93
C ASN A 544 -12.42 43.70 -10.96
N LYS A 545 -12.91 43.36 -9.77
CA LYS A 545 -13.22 44.29 -8.68
C LYS A 545 -11.93 44.97 -8.21
N LYS A 546 -11.53 46.07 -8.86
CA LYS A 546 -10.48 46.95 -8.36
C LYS A 546 -10.93 47.56 -7.03
N ILE A 547 -10.01 47.61 -6.08
CA ILE A 547 -10.20 48.25 -4.78
C ILE A 547 -10.46 49.74 -4.98
N ASP A 548 -11.35 50.33 -4.20
CA ASP A 548 -11.85 51.71 -4.34
C ASP A 548 -11.02 52.76 -3.58
N PHE A 549 -9.95 52.35 -2.92
CA PHE A 549 -8.98 53.21 -2.23
C PHE A 549 -7.56 52.97 -2.74
N GLN A 550 -6.66 53.85 -2.33
CA GLN A 550 -5.24 53.84 -2.68
C GLN A 550 -4.39 53.79 -1.41
N TRP A 551 -3.19 53.22 -1.52
CA TRP A 551 -2.14 53.30 -0.51
C TRP A 551 -1.11 54.36 -0.90
N VAL A 552 -0.31 54.81 0.06
CA VAL A 552 0.66 55.90 -0.12
C VAL A 552 2.06 55.36 0.17
N GLN A 553 3.01 55.66 -0.71
CA GLN A 553 4.42 55.31 -0.53
C GLN A 553 4.93 55.85 0.83
N GLY A 554 5.58 54.99 1.61
CA GLY A 554 6.13 55.34 2.94
C GLY A 554 5.10 55.36 4.09
N ASP A 555 3.81 55.15 3.81
CA ASP A 555 2.77 55.01 4.84
C ASP A 555 2.59 53.54 5.26
N VAL A 556 2.31 53.31 6.54
CA VAL A 556 2.00 51.96 7.04
C VAL A 556 0.64 51.54 6.51
N CYS A 557 0.64 50.44 5.76
CA CYS A 557 -0.53 49.83 5.16
C CYS A 557 -0.94 48.59 5.94
N GLU A 558 -2.24 48.33 6.03
CA GLU A 558 -2.78 47.25 6.85
C GLU A 558 -3.56 46.23 6.02
N VAL A 559 -3.32 44.95 6.29
CA VAL A 559 -4.05 43.81 5.73
C VAL A 559 -4.64 43.00 6.87
N GLN A 560 -5.96 42.89 6.88
CA GLN A 560 -6.67 42.10 7.88
C GLN A 560 -6.91 40.67 7.38
N LEU A 561 -6.51 39.71 8.20
CA LEU A 561 -6.73 38.28 8.04
C LEU A 561 -7.74 37.80 9.08
N MET A 562 -8.73 37.00 8.66
CA MET A 562 -9.56 36.23 9.59
C MET A 562 -8.98 34.82 9.69
N VAL A 563 -8.33 34.53 10.81
CA VAL A 563 -7.61 33.28 11.05
C VAL A 563 -8.35 32.42 12.08
N TYR A 564 -8.15 31.11 12.05
CA TYR A 564 -8.72 30.17 13.00
C TYR A 564 -7.67 29.13 13.39
N ASN A 565 -7.49 28.91 14.69
CA ASN A 565 -6.66 27.84 15.22
C ASN A 565 -7.50 26.56 15.39
N PRO A 566 -7.27 25.49 14.60
CA PRO A 566 -7.98 24.21 14.75
C PRO A 566 -7.39 23.29 15.85
N MET A 567 -6.35 23.72 16.55
CA MET A 567 -5.67 22.91 17.56
C MET A 567 -6.37 22.97 18.92
N PRO A 568 -6.35 21.88 19.70
CA PRO A 568 -6.96 21.82 21.04
C PRO A 568 -6.10 22.49 22.12
N PHE A 569 -5.19 23.37 21.72
CA PHE A 569 -4.27 24.13 22.58
C PHE A 569 -3.87 25.44 21.90
N GLU A 570 -3.25 26.33 22.67
CA GLU A 570 -2.76 27.62 22.18
C GLU A 570 -1.71 27.45 21.08
N LEU A 571 -1.94 28.08 19.92
CA LEU A 571 -1.05 28.01 18.76
C LEU A 571 -0.18 29.25 18.69
N ARG A 572 1.13 29.08 18.82
CA ARG A 572 2.11 30.13 18.59
C ARG A 572 2.47 30.20 17.11
N VAL A 573 2.31 31.39 16.54
CA VAL A 573 2.61 31.70 15.15
C VAL A 573 3.70 32.76 15.15
N GLU A 574 4.86 32.42 14.63
CA GLU A 574 6.03 33.31 14.59
C GLU A 574 6.25 33.82 13.17
N ASN A 575 6.90 34.99 13.05
CA ASN A 575 7.27 35.59 11.77
C ASN A 575 6.13 35.62 10.75
N MET A 576 4.91 35.96 11.15
CA MET A 576 3.80 36.05 10.21
C MET A 576 3.90 37.36 9.42
N GLY A 577 4.12 37.28 8.11
CA GLY A 577 4.32 38.45 7.24
C GLY A 577 3.63 38.31 5.89
N LEU A 578 3.49 39.42 5.16
CA LEU A 578 2.81 39.47 3.86
C LEU A 578 3.75 39.06 2.72
N LEU A 579 3.24 38.24 1.80
CA LEU A 579 3.86 37.96 0.51
C LEU A 579 3.20 38.83 -0.55
N THR A 580 4.00 39.66 -1.22
CA THR A 580 3.49 40.65 -2.18
C THR A 580 4.27 40.60 -3.50
N SER A 581 3.69 41.16 -4.55
CA SER A 581 4.33 41.38 -5.85
C SER A 581 3.95 42.74 -6.44
N GLY A 582 4.77 43.26 -7.35
CA GLY A 582 4.59 44.57 -7.95
C GLY A 582 5.59 45.59 -7.40
N VAL A 583 5.11 46.49 -6.53
CA VAL A 583 5.98 47.49 -5.86
C VAL A 583 6.91 46.84 -4.84
N GLU A 584 8.06 47.48 -4.59
CA GLU A 584 8.91 47.14 -3.45
C GLU A 584 8.14 47.38 -2.14
N PHE A 585 8.03 46.35 -1.31
CA PHE A 585 7.21 46.36 -0.10
C PHE A 585 7.96 45.73 1.07
N GLU A 586 8.05 46.48 2.16
CA GLU A 586 8.63 46.01 3.41
C GLU A 586 7.52 45.45 4.31
N SER A 587 7.39 44.13 4.37
CA SER A 587 6.48 43.48 5.32
C SER A 587 7.09 43.51 6.72
N LEU A 588 6.29 43.86 7.73
CA LEU A 588 6.70 43.85 9.13
C LEU A 588 6.13 42.58 9.81
N PRO A 589 6.97 41.56 10.12
CA PRO A 589 6.47 40.30 10.66
C PRO A 589 5.89 40.46 12.06
N ALA A 590 4.81 39.73 12.34
CA ALA A 590 4.15 39.68 13.64
C ALA A 590 4.28 38.29 14.28
N ALA A 591 4.34 38.25 15.60
CA ALA A 591 4.18 37.02 16.39
C ALA A 591 2.79 37.04 17.05
N LEU A 592 2.10 35.90 17.00
CA LEU A 592 0.72 35.77 17.44
C LEU A 592 0.59 34.56 18.36
N SER A 593 -0.30 34.67 19.34
CA SER A 593 -0.72 33.54 20.17
C SER A 593 -2.22 33.37 20.04
N LEU A 594 -2.64 32.31 19.35
CA LEU A 594 -4.04 32.05 19.05
C LEU A 594 -4.61 31.06 20.09
N PRO A 595 -5.70 31.39 20.79
CA PRO A 595 -6.34 30.47 21.73
C PRO A 595 -6.71 29.13 21.08
N ALA A 596 -6.83 28.07 21.89
CA ALA A 596 -7.32 26.77 21.44
C ALA A 596 -8.70 26.94 20.78
N GLU A 597 -8.88 26.33 19.61
CA GLU A 597 -10.16 26.35 18.87
C GLU A 597 -10.78 27.76 18.77
N SER A 598 -9.95 28.78 18.53
CA SER A 598 -10.24 30.22 18.74
C SER A 598 -11.51 30.79 18.07
N GLY A 599 -12.15 30.05 17.17
CA GLY A 599 -13.04 30.61 16.16
C GLY A 599 -12.29 31.59 15.24
N LEU A 600 -13.05 32.40 14.49
CA LEU A 600 -12.47 33.41 13.60
C LEU A 600 -11.90 34.58 14.42
N TYR A 601 -10.57 34.68 14.43
CA TYR A 601 -9.81 35.71 15.11
C TYR A 601 -9.25 36.73 14.09
N PRO A 602 -9.50 38.04 14.26
CA PRO A 602 -8.97 39.06 13.36
C PRO A 602 -7.49 39.34 13.68
N VAL A 603 -6.63 39.23 12.67
CA VAL A 603 -5.20 39.57 12.73
C VAL A 603 -4.92 40.65 11.71
N THR A 604 -4.24 41.72 12.11
CA THR A 604 -3.80 42.77 11.19
C THR A 604 -2.30 42.63 10.97
N LEU A 605 -1.91 42.33 9.73
CA LEU A 605 -0.52 42.42 9.29
C LEU A 605 -0.26 43.78 8.67
N VAL A 606 0.95 44.28 8.84
CA VAL A 606 1.32 45.63 8.41
C VAL A 606 2.59 45.61 7.57
N GLY A 607 2.73 46.61 6.71
CA GLY A 607 3.95 46.82 5.94
C GLY A 607 3.95 48.16 5.24
N VAL A 608 5.09 48.50 4.62
CA VAL A 608 5.34 49.81 4.03
C VAL A 608 5.73 49.66 2.57
N PRO A 609 4.96 50.24 1.62
CA PRO A 609 5.37 50.28 0.22
C PRO A 609 6.46 51.33 0.03
N GLN A 610 7.58 50.90 -0.56
CA GLN A 610 8.78 51.73 -0.79
C GLN A 610 8.75 52.45 -2.13
N THR A 611 7.96 51.98 -3.08
CA THR A 611 7.82 52.55 -4.43
C THR A 611 6.36 52.67 -4.84
N THR A 612 6.10 53.47 -5.87
CA THR A 612 4.76 53.69 -6.44
C THR A 612 4.43 52.66 -7.51
N GLY A 613 3.14 52.41 -7.75
CA GLY A 613 2.68 51.46 -8.75
C GLY A 613 1.55 50.57 -8.23
N THR A 614 1.41 49.38 -8.82
CA THR A 614 0.38 48.42 -8.39
C THR A 614 1.00 47.36 -7.50
N ILE A 615 0.41 47.12 -6.33
CA ILE A 615 0.82 46.03 -5.43
C ILE A 615 -0.28 44.98 -5.35
N THR A 616 0.11 43.71 -5.41
CA THR A 616 -0.78 42.57 -5.18
C THR A 616 -0.32 41.79 -3.98
N VAL A 617 -1.23 41.55 -3.03
CA VAL A 617 -1.02 40.65 -1.88
C VAL A 617 -1.26 39.22 -2.35
N ASN A 618 -0.18 38.45 -2.49
CA ASN A 618 -0.19 37.09 -3.01
C ASN A 618 -0.44 36.05 -1.92
N GLY A 619 -0.15 36.38 -0.66
CA GLY A 619 -0.20 35.41 0.44
C GLY A 619 0.40 35.94 1.72
N TYR A 620 0.80 35.02 2.58
CA TYR A 620 1.54 35.29 3.80
C TYR A 620 2.58 34.20 4.03
N HIS A 621 3.68 34.55 4.70
CA HIS A 621 4.61 33.57 5.25
C HIS A 621 4.40 33.43 6.75
N THR A 622 4.80 32.31 7.33
CA THR A 622 4.66 32.02 8.75
C THR A 622 5.66 30.96 9.22
N THR A 623 6.01 30.97 10.50
CA THR A 623 6.72 29.89 11.18
C THR A 623 5.83 29.31 12.28
N VAL A 624 5.49 28.02 12.16
CA VAL A 624 4.67 27.31 13.16
C VAL A 624 5.33 25.99 13.49
N PHE A 625 5.49 25.68 14.78
CA PHE A 625 6.21 24.47 15.26
C PHE A 625 7.62 24.32 14.65
N GLY A 626 8.29 25.44 14.35
CA GLY A 626 9.61 25.47 13.70
C GLY A 626 9.62 25.13 12.20
N VAL A 627 8.46 25.13 11.55
CA VAL A 627 8.30 24.96 10.10
C VAL A 627 7.97 26.31 9.48
N PHE A 628 8.85 26.80 8.60
CA PHE A 628 8.60 27.98 7.77
C PHE A 628 7.72 27.61 6.57
N SER A 629 6.68 28.41 6.29
CA SER A 629 5.70 28.15 5.24
C SER A 629 5.36 29.42 4.48
N ASP A 630 5.43 29.36 3.14
CA ASP A 630 4.81 30.36 2.26
C ASP A 630 3.42 29.87 1.84
N CYS A 631 2.39 30.60 2.25
CA CYS A 631 0.99 30.28 2.02
C CYS A 631 0.37 31.27 1.02
N LEU A 632 0.26 30.83 -0.24
CA LEU A 632 -0.35 31.62 -1.32
C LEU A 632 -1.88 31.61 -1.23
N LEU A 633 -2.51 32.76 -1.47
CA LEU A 633 -3.98 32.91 -1.35
C LEU A 633 -4.74 32.01 -2.33
N ASP A 634 -4.19 31.77 -3.52
CA ASP A 634 -4.80 30.90 -4.54
C ASP A 634 -4.92 29.44 -4.09
N ASN A 635 -4.06 29.00 -3.16
CA ASN A 635 -4.07 27.64 -2.63
C ASN A 635 -4.94 27.50 -1.37
N LEU A 636 -5.55 28.59 -0.89
CA LEU A 636 -6.37 28.58 0.31
C LEU A 636 -7.84 28.26 0.00
N PRO A 637 -8.41 27.20 0.60
CA PRO A 637 -9.79 26.80 0.31
C PRO A 637 -10.81 27.83 0.77
N GLY A 638 -11.55 28.40 -0.18
CA GLY A 638 -12.65 29.33 0.07
C GLY A 638 -12.24 30.80 0.26
N VAL A 639 -10.95 31.12 0.10
CA VAL A 639 -10.47 32.51 0.08
C VAL A 639 -10.60 33.06 -1.34
N LYS A 640 -11.24 34.22 -1.48
CA LYS A 640 -11.32 34.93 -2.76
C LYS A 640 -10.11 35.84 -2.91
N THR A 641 -9.39 35.72 -4.03
CA THR A 641 -8.29 36.62 -4.40
C THR A 641 -8.75 37.90 -5.09
N SER A 642 -10.04 38.00 -5.42
CA SER A 642 -10.65 39.24 -5.92
C SER A 642 -10.56 40.35 -4.85
N GLY A 643 -9.83 41.43 -5.15
CA GLY A 643 -9.62 42.53 -4.21
C GLY A 643 -8.35 42.42 -3.37
N SER A 644 -7.33 41.72 -3.86
CA SER A 644 -5.98 41.68 -3.27
C SER A 644 -4.98 42.65 -3.91
N THR A 645 -5.44 43.47 -4.88
CA THR A 645 -4.59 44.41 -5.62
C THR A 645 -5.02 45.84 -5.35
N VAL A 646 -4.07 46.70 -4.95
CA VAL A 646 -4.27 48.13 -4.66
C VAL A 646 -3.23 48.97 -5.39
N GLU A 647 -3.60 50.21 -5.72
CA GLU A 647 -2.68 51.19 -6.29
C GLU A 647 -1.96 51.95 -5.17
N VAL A 648 -0.63 52.04 -5.28
CA VAL A 648 0.24 52.84 -4.42
C VAL A 648 0.61 54.12 -5.15
N ILE A 649 0.21 55.25 -4.56
CA ILE A 649 0.53 56.59 -5.07
C ILE A 649 1.80 57.14 -4.41
N PRO A 650 2.41 58.20 -4.99
CA PRO A 650 3.54 58.88 -4.37
C PRO A 650 3.27 59.33 -2.94
N ALA A 651 4.36 59.47 -2.16
CA ALA A 651 4.30 60.00 -0.81
C ALA A 651 3.57 61.35 -0.78
N LEU A 652 2.83 61.61 0.30
CA LEU A 652 2.07 62.84 0.48
C LEU A 652 2.61 63.66 1.66
N PRO A 653 2.49 65.00 1.63
CA PRO A 653 2.85 65.83 2.77
C PRO A 653 1.99 65.47 3.99
N ARG A 654 2.61 65.39 5.16
CA ARG A 654 1.95 65.03 6.42
C ARG A 654 1.86 66.23 7.34
N LEU A 655 0.65 66.74 7.57
CA LEU A 655 0.42 67.89 8.44
C LEU A 655 -0.03 67.46 9.83
N GLN A 656 0.69 67.91 10.85
CA GLN A 656 0.30 67.79 12.25
C GLN A 656 -0.33 69.09 12.74
N ILE A 657 -1.49 68.99 13.37
CA ILE A 657 -2.19 70.12 14.00
C ILE A 657 -1.99 70.05 15.51
N SER A 658 -1.52 71.13 16.11
CA SER A 658 -1.44 71.29 17.57
C SER A 658 -1.99 72.63 18.01
N THR A 659 -2.48 72.71 19.25
CA THR A 659 -3.12 73.89 19.83
C THR A 659 -2.49 74.26 21.15
N SER A 660 -2.42 75.56 21.48
CA SER A 660 -1.88 76.05 22.76
C SER A 660 -2.76 75.76 23.97
N LEU A 661 -4.03 75.39 23.76
CA LEU A 661 -4.98 75.04 24.81
C LEU A 661 -5.08 73.51 24.98
N PRO A 662 -5.40 73.02 26.20
CA PRO A 662 -5.53 71.60 26.48
C PRO A 662 -6.70 70.97 25.68
N ARG A 663 -6.48 69.72 25.25
CA ARG A 663 -7.50 68.93 24.56
C ARG A 663 -8.71 68.71 25.47
N SER A 664 -9.92 68.89 24.94
CA SER A 664 -11.14 68.64 25.69
C SER A 664 -11.35 67.14 25.93
N ALA A 665 -11.82 66.75 27.11
CA ALA A 665 -12.20 65.37 27.42
C ALA A 665 -13.51 64.94 26.73
N HIS A 666 -14.33 65.90 26.29
CA HIS A 666 -15.58 65.63 25.57
C HIS A 666 -15.33 65.69 24.06
N SER A 667 -15.35 64.53 23.39
CA SER A 667 -15.28 64.50 21.93
C SER A 667 -16.64 64.86 21.33
N LEU A 668 -16.74 66.00 20.67
CA LEU A 668 -17.77 66.20 19.66
C LEU A 668 -17.38 65.29 18.49
N GLN A 669 -18.07 64.14 18.34
CA GLN A 669 -17.83 63.27 17.19
C GLN A 669 -18.32 63.99 15.92
N PRO A 670 -17.49 64.09 14.86
CA PRO A 670 -17.95 64.61 13.58
C PRO A 670 -19.08 63.74 13.04
N SER A 671 -20.06 64.38 12.40
CA SER A 671 -21.27 63.72 11.87
C SER A 671 -21.00 62.71 10.74
N SER A 672 -19.79 62.73 10.17
CA SER A 672 -19.32 61.77 9.16
C SER A 672 -17.94 61.23 9.57
N GLY A 673 -17.73 59.92 9.45
CA GLY A 673 -16.52 59.22 9.90
C GLY A 673 -15.26 59.46 9.05
N ASP A 674 -15.27 60.47 8.17
CA ASP A 674 -14.16 60.82 7.27
C ASP A 674 -13.43 62.11 7.69
N GLU A 675 -13.85 62.78 8.76
CA GLU A 675 -13.23 64.01 9.25
C GLU A 675 -12.37 63.75 10.50
N THR A 676 -11.13 64.22 10.48
CA THR A 676 -10.27 64.25 11.66
C THR A 676 -10.50 65.54 12.44
N SER A 677 -11.02 65.42 13.67
CA SER A 677 -11.28 66.58 14.55
C SER A 677 -10.32 66.61 15.75
N THR A 678 -9.75 67.78 16.04
CA THR A 678 -9.09 68.06 17.33
C THR A 678 -9.96 69.04 18.12
N ASN A 679 -10.42 68.63 19.30
CA ASN A 679 -11.34 69.41 20.11
C ASN A 679 -10.62 70.07 21.29
N VAL A 680 -10.89 71.35 21.50
CA VAL A 680 -10.35 72.18 22.59
C VAL A 680 -11.52 72.85 23.28
N SER A 681 -11.49 72.91 24.61
CA SER A 681 -12.52 73.60 25.41
C SER A 681 -11.90 74.74 26.21
N VAL A 682 -12.56 75.89 26.21
CA VAL A 682 -12.19 77.07 26.98
C VAL A 682 -13.44 77.63 27.65
N GLN A 683 -13.33 78.06 28.92
CA GLN A 683 -14.36 78.79 29.64
C GLN A 683 -13.93 80.26 29.72
N LEU A 684 -14.82 81.18 29.36
CA LEU A 684 -14.55 82.63 29.34
C LEU A 684 -15.70 83.35 30.05
N TYR A 685 -15.37 84.38 30.84
CA TYR A 685 -16.33 85.31 31.40
C TYR A 685 -16.74 86.37 30.37
N ASN A 686 -17.86 87.07 30.63
CA ASN A 686 -18.34 88.10 29.72
C ASN A 686 -17.32 89.25 29.58
N GLY A 687 -16.88 89.49 28.34
CA GLY A 687 -15.84 90.48 28.01
C GLY A 687 -14.39 89.96 28.11
N GLU A 688 -14.18 88.71 28.53
CA GLU A 688 -12.86 88.09 28.58
C GLU A 688 -12.40 87.66 27.17
N THR A 689 -11.11 87.82 26.88
CA THR A 689 -10.51 87.39 25.61
C THR A 689 -9.38 86.40 25.89
N GLN A 690 -9.32 85.32 25.11
CA GLN A 690 -8.27 84.31 25.21
C GLN A 690 -7.62 84.09 23.85
N GLN A 691 -6.29 84.12 23.83
CA GLN A 691 -5.52 83.79 22.63
C GLN A 691 -5.41 82.27 22.48
N LEU A 692 -5.75 81.77 21.30
CA LEU A 692 -5.54 80.38 20.87
C LEU A 692 -4.54 80.38 19.72
N VAL A 693 -3.44 79.65 19.89
CA VAL A 693 -2.45 79.41 18.82
C VAL A 693 -2.71 78.03 18.24
N ILE A 694 -2.92 77.96 16.92
CA ILE A 694 -3.00 76.72 16.15
C ILE A 694 -1.71 76.61 15.34
N LYS A 695 -0.89 75.60 15.62
CA LYS A 695 0.34 75.30 14.88
C LYS A 695 0.06 74.17 13.90
N LEU A 696 0.31 74.44 12.62
CA LEU A 696 0.32 73.47 11.52
C LEU A 696 1.77 73.20 11.15
N GLU A 697 2.23 71.96 11.30
CA GLU A 697 3.61 71.57 11.05
C GLU A 697 3.64 70.44 10.02
N ASN A 698 4.40 70.63 8.93
CA ASN A 698 4.67 69.54 7.99
C ASN A 698 5.73 68.63 8.61
N ILE A 699 5.28 67.47 9.08
CA ILE A 699 6.11 66.42 9.66
C ILE A 699 6.50 65.36 8.62
N GLY A 700 6.05 65.52 7.37
CA GLY A 700 6.41 64.66 6.25
C GLY A 700 7.71 65.10 5.57
N MET A 701 8.23 64.23 4.70
CA MET A 701 9.41 64.53 3.87
C MET A 701 9.04 65.32 2.60
N GLU A 702 7.78 65.24 2.18
CA GLU A 702 7.31 65.89 0.97
C GLU A 702 6.97 67.36 1.21
N PRO A 703 7.34 68.28 0.29
CA PRO A 703 7.02 69.69 0.42
C PRO A 703 5.51 69.94 0.32
N LEU A 704 5.02 70.89 1.12
CA LEU A 704 3.64 71.35 1.04
C LEU A 704 3.51 72.44 -0.05
N GLU A 705 2.81 72.13 -1.14
CA GLU A 705 2.65 73.07 -2.26
C GLU A 705 1.53 74.10 -2.03
N LYS A 706 0.39 73.67 -1.45
CA LYS A 706 -0.78 74.53 -1.22
C LYS A 706 -1.42 74.21 0.13
N LEU A 707 -1.71 75.25 0.90
CA LEU A 707 -2.46 75.18 2.16
C LEU A 707 -3.64 76.16 2.10
N GLU A 708 -4.86 75.66 2.33
CA GLU A 708 -6.06 76.48 2.44
C GLU A 708 -6.65 76.30 3.83
N VAL A 709 -6.83 77.42 4.55
CA VAL A 709 -7.37 77.42 5.92
C VAL A 709 -8.65 78.23 5.94
N THR A 710 -9.75 77.59 6.33
CA THR A 710 -11.06 78.22 6.49
C THR A 710 -11.52 78.12 7.93
N SER A 711 -12.06 79.21 8.48
CA SER A 711 -12.70 79.22 9.81
C SER A 711 -14.19 79.47 9.68
N LYS A 712 -15.00 78.81 10.52
CA LYS A 712 -16.45 79.00 10.59
C LYS A 712 -16.88 79.04 12.04
N ILE A 713 -17.67 80.06 12.40
CA ILE A 713 -18.30 80.16 13.72
C ILE A 713 -19.64 79.42 13.65
N LEU A 714 -19.82 78.43 14.52
CA LEU A 714 -21.08 77.70 14.68
C LEU A 714 -21.68 78.06 16.04
N THR A 715 -22.73 78.87 16.05
CA THR A 715 -23.52 79.12 17.25
C THR A 715 -24.55 78.02 17.43
N THR A 716 -24.26 77.05 18.29
CA THR A 716 -25.29 76.19 18.88
C THR A 716 -26.03 77.00 19.94
N LYS A 717 -27.26 77.43 19.65
CA LYS A 717 -28.19 77.87 20.69
C LYS A 717 -28.52 76.63 21.54
N VAL A 718 -28.12 76.64 22.81
CA VAL A 718 -28.66 75.74 23.83
C VAL A 718 -30.01 76.28 24.26
#